data_AF-A0A832AZZ8-F1
#
_entry.id   AF-A0A832AZZ8-F1
#
_cell.length_a   1.000
_cell.length_b   1.000
_cell.length_c   1.000
_cell.angle_alpha   90.00
_cell.angle_beta   90.00
_cell.angle_gamma   90.00
#
_symmetry.space_group_name_H-M   'P 1'
#
loop_
_entity.id
_entity.type
_entity.pdbx_description
1 polymer ?
#
loop_
_entity_poly.entity_id
_entity_poly.type
_entity_poly.pdbx_seq_one_letter_code
_entity_poly.pdbx_strand_id
1 'polypeptide(L)'
;LLIRLANETNIPLVATNDCHYLNKQDAKAQDALLCVQTNRLIEDTDRMRMRTQEFYFKTQQEMYDKFHDLKEVVDNTFLIAKNCSIKLELGKLIYPVFSQNMETDGEMLEKLAKEGLEKRIKNFGLENQKNIYYNRLEYELGVIKQMNFSGYFLIVWDFINYAKSNSIPVGPGRGSAAGSLVSYSLGITDIDPLKYGLLFERFLNPERISMPDVDVDFCVERRDEVINYVQSKYGQYNVAQVATFGTMLSKAVIRDVARVMGFSYAQADKIAKLIPTNATLDEAINQIDQLKKMIEEDKKVEELFSLSKTLEGLKRHASKHAAGVVISQEPIYNRCPLYKPAGEDAIIAQFSKEHLEDVGLIKFDFLGLRNLTVIDFAVKLIKKYEDKNFDLLNIPTDDKEVFKLLQNGTTFGVFQLESSGMQKLISELKPTVFEDLIALVALYRPGPLGSGMVKDFIERKHGISKVEYPLPQLEPILKETYGIILYQEQVMQIANVLAGYSLAEADILRKSMGKKDKEKMAQQRNGFVERCVKNGIDEKKAESIFDLMEYFAGYGFNKSHSAAYAYIAYQTAYLKTHYPAYFMCALLTSEANNTDKVAIYIDECNRLNIPILPPDINESYTNFTVVSHKDSNKKAIRFGLSAIKNVGEAAIESIIEERKKGSFKDLSDFLNRVNQRKVNKKVVESLIKSGCFDFFDKNRNQLLAKLTNPKKTSLDLFGTDNTLSLQPQTTTTQEEITKYEKDLLGVFISYNPLKKYENIIKSLDINYT
;
A
#
# COMPACT_ATOMS: atom_id res chain seq x y z
N LEU A 1 -8.72 56.59 4.31
CA LEU A 1 -7.94 56.39 3.07
C LEU A 1 -8.78 55.72 1.98
N LEU A 2 -9.26 54.48 2.17
CA LEU A 2 -10.05 53.76 1.16
C LEU A 2 -11.31 54.53 0.70
N ILE A 3 -12.06 55.15 1.62
CA ILE A 3 -13.23 55.99 1.29
C ILE A 3 -12.84 57.18 0.40
N ARG A 4 -11.74 57.86 0.72
CA ARG A 4 -11.23 58.96 -0.10
C ARG A 4 -10.88 58.48 -1.52
N LEU A 5 -10.15 57.37 -1.63
CA LEU A 5 -9.78 56.79 -2.91
C LEU A 5 -11.00 56.32 -3.72
N ALA A 6 -12.00 55.72 -3.06
CA ALA A 6 -13.25 55.33 -3.70
C ALA A 6 -13.97 56.54 -4.29
N ASN A 7 -14.04 57.66 -3.56
CA ASN A 7 -14.65 58.90 -4.04
C ASN A 7 -13.84 59.54 -5.18
N GLU A 8 -12.51 59.53 -5.11
CA GLU A 8 -11.62 60.08 -6.15
C GLU A 8 -11.65 59.25 -7.46
N THR A 9 -11.82 57.93 -7.36
CA THR A 9 -11.79 56.99 -8.50
C THR A 9 -13.16 56.53 -8.97
N ASN A 10 -14.22 56.86 -8.23
CA ASN A 10 -15.59 56.39 -8.44
C ASN A 10 -15.72 54.85 -8.44
N ILE A 11 -14.89 54.16 -7.66
CA ILE A 11 -14.93 52.70 -7.50
C ILE A 11 -15.79 52.35 -6.26
N PRO A 12 -16.88 51.58 -6.39
CA PRO A 12 -17.72 51.20 -5.25
C PRO A 12 -16.97 50.39 -4.20
N LEU A 13 -17.22 50.70 -2.92
CA LEU A 13 -16.68 49.96 -1.78
C LEU A 13 -17.57 48.75 -1.42
N VAL A 14 -16.94 47.70 -0.92
CA VAL A 14 -17.62 46.46 -0.51
C VAL A 14 -17.11 46.05 0.87
N ALA A 15 -18.02 45.74 1.79
CA ALA A 15 -17.69 45.27 3.12
C ALA A 15 -17.50 43.74 3.16
N THR A 16 -16.44 43.29 3.81
CA THR A 16 -16.22 41.87 4.18
C THR A 16 -15.68 41.79 5.61
N ASN A 17 -15.70 40.60 6.23
CA ASN A 17 -15.20 40.39 7.60
C ASN A 17 -13.99 39.44 7.68
N ASP A 18 -13.45 38.99 6.54
CA ASP A 18 -12.29 38.09 6.46
C ASP A 18 -12.44 36.87 7.40
N CYS A 19 -13.54 36.14 7.23
CA CYS A 19 -13.95 35.10 8.17
C CYS A 19 -13.01 33.88 8.10
N HIS A 20 -12.52 33.43 9.27
CA HIS A 20 -11.63 32.28 9.42
C HIS A 20 -12.25 31.14 10.25
N TYR A 21 -13.38 31.39 10.93
CA TYR A 21 -14.11 30.43 11.74
C TYR A 21 -15.62 30.73 11.74
N LEU A 22 -16.44 29.76 12.16
CA LEU A 22 -17.90 29.90 12.11
C LEU A 22 -18.43 30.74 13.28
N ASN A 23 -18.11 30.37 14.53
CA ASN A 23 -18.64 31.01 15.73
C ASN A 23 -17.57 31.79 16.49
N LYS A 24 -17.95 32.85 17.20
CA LYS A 24 -17.03 33.67 17.99
C LYS A 24 -16.18 32.86 19.00
N GLN A 25 -16.76 31.82 19.60
CA GLN A 25 -16.08 30.94 20.56
C GLN A 25 -14.94 30.10 19.94
N ASP A 26 -14.98 29.88 18.62
CA ASP A 26 -13.99 29.07 17.90
C ASP A 26 -12.64 29.82 17.73
N ALA A 27 -12.57 31.10 18.13
CA ALA A 27 -11.35 31.90 18.08
C ALA A 27 -10.18 31.24 18.83
N LYS A 28 -10.44 30.57 19.97
CA LYS A 28 -9.40 29.83 20.70
C LYS A 28 -8.89 28.62 19.91
N ALA A 29 -9.79 27.89 19.25
CA ALA A 29 -9.43 26.74 18.41
C ALA A 29 -8.64 27.17 17.19
N GLN A 30 -9.02 28.28 16.55
CA GLN A 30 -8.27 28.87 15.45
C GLN A 30 -6.86 29.30 15.86
N ASP A 31 -6.72 29.89 17.05
CA ASP A 31 -5.43 30.29 17.60
C ASP A 31 -4.53 29.07 17.91
N ALA A 32 -5.10 28.01 18.49
CA ALA A 32 -4.40 26.74 18.69
C ALA A 32 -3.96 26.12 17.35
N LEU A 33 -4.82 26.17 16.33
CA LEU A 33 -4.50 25.69 14.97
C LEU A 33 -3.32 26.45 14.35
N LEU A 34 -3.26 27.77 14.50
CA LEU A 34 -2.10 28.57 14.05
C LEU A 34 -0.81 28.17 14.79
N CYS A 35 -0.90 27.93 16.10
CA CYS A 35 0.25 27.45 16.88
C CYS A 35 0.73 26.07 16.39
N VAL A 36 -0.20 25.18 16.03
CA VAL A 36 0.14 23.87 15.47
C VAL A 36 0.88 24.00 14.14
N GLN A 37 0.42 24.91 13.27
CA GLN A 37 1.03 25.18 11.96
C GLN A 37 2.41 25.84 12.07
N THR A 38 2.57 26.79 12.99
CA THR A 38 3.81 27.55 13.18
C THR A 38 4.80 26.91 14.15
N ASN A 39 4.45 25.75 14.72
CA ASN A 39 5.23 25.02 15.70
C ASN A 39 5.63 25.87 16.92
N ARG A 40 4.66 26.62 17.46
CA ARG A 40 4.78 27.50 18.63
C ARG A 40 3.87 27.06 19.76
N LEU A 41 4.16 27.49 20.98
CA LEU A 41 3.27 27.29 22.13
C LEU A 41 2.24 28.41 22.19
N ILE A 42 1.05 28.13 22.74
CA ILE A 42 0.00 29.15 22.95
C ILE A 42 0.48 30.27 23.88
N GLU A 43 1.37 29.94 24.82
CA GLU A 43 1.98 30.85 25.79
C GLU A 43 3.08 31.74 25.17
N ASP A 44 3.59 31.42 23.97
CA ASP A 44 4.65 32.22 23.33
C ASP A 44 4.12 33.63 23.00
N THR A 45 4.86 34.67 23.41
CA THR A 45 4.47 36.06 23.17
C THR A 45 4.75 36.53 21.74
N ASP A 46 5.80 35.99 21.12
CA ASP A 46 6.23 36.29 19.74
C ASP A 46 5.81 35.16 18.79
N ARG A 47 4.49 35.00 18.66
CA ARG A 47 3.89 33.99 17.77
C ARG A 47 2.87 34.62 16.83
N MET A 48 2.63 33.93 15.71
CA MET A 48 1.56 34.30 14.79
C MET A 48 0.20 34.11 15.50
N ARG A 49 -0.56 35.20 15.61
CA ARG A 49 -1.92 35.21 16.17
C ARG A 49 -2.77 36.23 15.45
N MET A 50 -4.07 35.97 15.36
CA MET A 50 -5.01 36.98 14.88
C MET A 50 -5.11 38.13 15.88
N ARG A 51 -5.17 39.37 15.40
CA ARG A 51 -5.17 40.56 16.27
C ARG A 51 -6.45 40.70 17.11
N THR A 52 -7.54 40.07 16.67
CA THR A 52 -8.87 40.14 17.31
C THR A 52 -9.58 38.78 17.21
N GLN A 53 -10.65 38.62 17.98
CA GLN A 53 -11.55 37.44 17.95
C GLN A 53 -12.79 37.68 17.08
N GLU A 54 -12.73 38.65 16.16
CA GLU A 54 -13.89 39.13 15.40
C GLU A 54 -13.94 38.56 13.97
N PHE A 55 -13.11 37.57 13.64
CA PHE A 55 -13.00 36.93 12.33
C PHE A 55 -13.94 35.71 12.20
N TYR A 56 -15.10 35.74 12.86
CA TYR A 56 -16.15 34.73 12.71
C TYR A 56 -17.15 35.12 11.61
N PHE A 57 -18.00 34.16 11.23
CA PHE A 57 -19.09 34.40 10.28
C PHE A 57 -20.22 35.20 10.94
N LYS A 58 -20.14 36.52 10.83
CA LYS A 58 -21.09 37.47 11.41
C LYS A 58 -22.46 37.42 10.74
N THR A 59 -23.48 37.70 11.53
CA THR A 59 -24.84 37.94 11.04
C THR A 59 -24.91 39.25 10.26
N GLN A 60 -25.93 39.38 9.40
CA GLN A 60 -26.18 40.59 8.63
C GLN A 60 -26.31 41.83 9.53
N GLN A 61 -26.99 41.71 10.67
CA GLN A 61 -27.18 42.82 11.61
C GLN A 61 -25.85 43.29 12.22
N GLU A 62 -25.01 42.36 12.67
CA GLU A 62 -23.67 42.69 13.21
C GLU A 62 -22.79 43.42 12.18
N MET A 63 -22.93 43.08 10.90
CA MET A 63 -22.23 43.79 9.81
C MET A 63 -22.80 45.19 9.59
N TYR A 64 -24.12 45.39 9.59
CA TYR A 64 -24.70 46.73 9.49
C TYR A 64 -24.38 47.62 10.69
N ASP A 65 -24.35 47.08 11.89
CA ASP A 65 -24.00 47.84 13.10
C ASP A 65 -22.54 48.30 13.04
N LYS A 66 -21.63 47.43 12.54
CA LYS A 66 -20.21 47.75 12.35
C LYS A 66 -19.98 48.78 11.24
N PHE A 67 -20.83 48.83 10.22
CA PHE A 67 -20.78 49.76 9.09
C PHE A 67 -21.97 50.74 9.07
N HIS A 68 -22.45 51.18 10.24
CA HIS A 68 -23.68 51.98 10.35
C HIS A 68 -23.66 53.29 9.55
N ASP A 69 -22.48 53.93 9.43
CA ASP A 69 -22.26 55.15 8.66
C ASP A 69 -22.21 54.92 7.14
N LEU A 70 -22.05 53.67 6.69
CA LEU A 70 -21.80 53.27 5.30
C LEU A 70 -22.56 51.98 4.93
N LYS A 71 -23.87 51.93 5.19
CA LYS A 71 -24.69 50.73 4.92
C LYS A 71 -24.62 50.26 3.46
N GLU A 72 -24.46 51.20 2.53
CA GLU A 72 -24.30 50.94 1.10
C GLU A 72 -23.16 49.96 0.78
N VAL A 73 -22.08 49.95 1.57
CA VAL A 73 -20.94 49.05 1.32
C VAL A 73 -21.28 47.59 1.67
N VAL A 74 -22.25 47.38 2.56
CA VAL A 74 -22.82 46.07 2.87
C VAL A 74 -23.76 45.66 1.75
N ASP A 75 -24.62 46.56 1.28
CA ASP A 75 -25.58 46.29 0.20
C ASP A 75 -24.87 45.93 -1.13
N ASN A 76 -23.70 46.53 -1.40
CA ASN A 76 -22.87 46.21 -2.56
C ASN A 76 -22.44 44.73 -2.62
N THR A 77 -22.36 44.02 -1.48
CA THR A 77 -22.05 42.58 -1.46
C THR A 77 -23.14 41.77 -2.18
N PHE A 78 -24.41 42.16 -2.03
CA PHE A 78 -25.53 41.51 -2.69
C PHE A 78 -25.54 41.78 -4.19
N LEU A 79 -25.17 43.01 -4.61
CA LEU A 79 -25.04 43.35 -6.03
C LEU A 79 -23.97 42.48 -6.70
N ILE A 80 -22.82 42.27 -6.06
CA ILE A 80 -21.77 41.38 -6.56
C ILE A 80 -22.29 39.94 -6.64
N ALA A 81 -22.85 39.42 -5.55
CA ALA A 81 -23.37 38.06 -5.49
C ALA A 81 -24.43 37.80 -6.59
N LYS A 82 -25.30 38.77 -6.86
CA LYS A 82 -26.32 38.70 -7.92
C LYS A 82 -25.72 38.67 -9.33
N ASN A 83 -24.59 39.33 -9.54
CA ASN A 83 -23.90 39.40 -10.83
C ASN A 83 -22.94 38.22 -11.07
N CYS A 84 -22.58 37.47 -10.03
CA CYS A 84 -21.74 36.28 -10.15
C CYS A 84 -22.58 35.03 -10.46
N SER A 85 -22.78 34.73 -11.75
CA SER A 85 -23.43 33.50 -12.21
C SER A 85 -22.41 32.55 -12.87
N ILE A 86 -22.07 31.46 -12.19
CA ILE A 86 -21.17 30.42 -12.69
C ILE A 86 -21.96 29.11 -12.74
N LYS A 87 -22.03 28.48 -13.92
CA LYS A 87 -22.62 27.15 -14.09
C LYS A 87 -21.51 26.13 -14.32
N LEU A 88 -21.33 25.23 -13.37
CA LEU A 88 -20.41 24.09 -13.50
C LEU A 88 -21.18 22.88 -14.03
N GLU A 89 -20.74 22.31 -15.14
CA GLU A 89 -21.28 21.03 -15.64
C GLU A 89 -20.66 19.88 -14.84
N LEU A 90 -21.38 19.40 -13.83
CA LEU A 90 -20.97 18.27 -13.00
C LEU A 90 -21.64 16.97 -13.45
N GLY A 91 -20.97 15.84 -13.25
CA GLY A 91 -21.48 14.48 -13.50
C GLY A 91 -21.41 14.00 -14.94
N LYS A 92 -20.80 14.77 -15.85
CA LYS A 92 -20.56 14.37 -17.26
C LYS A 92 -19.11 13.92 -17.43
N LEU A 93 -18.90 12.62 -17.57
CA LEU A 93 -17.58 12.03 -17.81
C LEU A 93 -17.06 12.38 -19.21
N ILE A 94 -15.76 12.66 -19.29
CA ILE A 94 -15.04 12.86 -20.55
C ILE A 94 -14.19 11.61 -20.79
N TYR A 95 -14.60 10.79 -21.75
CA TYR A 95 -13.87 9.57 -22.07
C TYR A 95 -12.56 9.90 -22.80
N PRO A 96 -11.48 9.19 -22.51
CA PRO A 96 -10.22 9.43 -23.15
C PRO A 96 -10.22 8.69 -24.50
N VAL A 97 -9.73 9.35 -25.54
CA VAL A 97 -9.60 8.82 -26.91
C VAL A 97 -8.13 8.52 -27.12
N PHE A 98 -7.84 7.33 -27.62
CA PHE A 98 -6.46 6.86 -27.78
C PHE A 98 -5.93 7.16 -29.19
N SER A 99 -6.68 6.80 -30.23
CA SER A 99 -6.29 6.98 -31.63
C SER A 99 -6.57 8.42 -32.09
N GLN A 100 -5.55 9.04 -32.69
CA GLN A 100 -5.69 10.30 -33.46
C GLN A 100 -5.70 10.04 -34.98
N ASN A 101 -5.73 8.77 -35.40
CA ASN A 101 -5.58 8.33 -36.78
C ASN A 101 -6.93 7.89 -37.41
N MET A 102 -6.90 7.41 -38.66
CA MET A 102 -8.09 6.95 -39.39
C MET A 102 -8.73 5.66 -38.83
N GLU A 103 -8.01 4.86 -38.03
CA GLU A 103 -8.54 3.65 -37.36
C GLU A 103 -9.23 4.03 -36.05
N THR A 104 -10.45 3.50 -35.83
CA THR A 104 -11.20 3.76 -34.60
C THR A 104 -10.62 2.99 -33.41
N ASP A 105 -10.76 3.53 -32.20
CA ASP A 105 -10.33 2.85 -30.97
C ASP A 105 -10.93 1.44 -30.84
N GLY A 106 -12.14 1.21 -31.35
CA GLY A 106 -12.78 -0.10 -31.35
C GLY A 106 -12.09 -1.13 -32.26
N GLU A 107 -11.70 -0.72 -33.48
CA GLU A 107 -11.00 -1.59 -34.43
C GLU A 107 -9.60 -1.94 -33.94
N MET A 108 -8.88 -0.94 -33.43
CA MET A 108 -7.54 -1.15 -32.86
C MET A 108 -7.58 -2.10 -31.67
N LEU A 109 -8.55 -1.93 -30.76
CA LEU A 109 -8.74 -2.81 -29.61
C LEU A 109 -9.01 -4.25 -30.03
N GLU A 110 -9.92 -4.45 -30.99
CA GLU A 110 -10.29 -5.78 -31.49
C GLU A 110 -9.08 -6.50 -32.10
N LYS A 111 -8.29 -5.80 -32.92
CA LYS A 111 -7.08 -6.36 -33.52
C LYS A 111 -6.07 -6.79 -32.45
N LEU A 112 -5.73 -5.89 -31.52
CA LEU A 112 -4.76 -6.16 -30.45
C LEU A 112 -5.21 -7.30 -29.54
N ALA A 113 -6.49 -7.35 -29.19
CA ALA A 113 -7.03 -8.39 -28.34
C ALA A 113 -7.02 -9.78 -29.03
N LYS A 114 -7.33 -9.84 -30.33
CA LYS A 114 -7.23 -11.08 -31.13
C LYS A 114 -5.79 -11.58 -31.24
N GLU A 115 -4.85 -10.71 -31.59
CA GLU A 115 -3.43 -11.05 -31.66
C GLU A 115 -2.86 -11.48 -30.30
N GLY A 116 -3.26 -10.81 -29.23
CA GLY A 116 -2.88 -11.14 -27.87
C GLY A 116 -3.41 -12.51 -27.41
N LEU A 117 -4.68 -12.81 -27.71
CA LEU A 117 -5.28 -14.11 -27.40
C LEU A 117 -4.56 -15.24 -28.14
N GLU A 118 -4.20 -15.06 -29.41
CA GLU A 118 -3.46 -16.07 -30.16
C GLU A 118 -2.10 -16.41 -29.53
N LYS A 119 -1.40 -15.39 -29.01
CA LYS A 119 -0.14 -15.60 -28.28
C LYS A 119 -0.37 -16.40 -27.00
N ARG A 120 -1.41 -16.06 -26.23
CA ARG A 120 -1.75 -16.78 -24.99
C ARG A 120 -2.12 -18.25 -25.26
N ILE A 121 -2.93 -18.49 -26.30
CA ILE A 121 -3.34 -19.85 -26.68
C ILE A 121 -2.13 -20.72 -27.02
N LYS A 122 -1.19 -20.21 -27.83
CA LYS A 122 0.04 -20.94 -28.20
C LYS A 122 0.95 -21.16 -26.99
N ASN A 123 1.12 -20.16 -26.13
CA ASN A 123 2.04 -20.25 -25.00
C ASN A 123 1.55 -21.24 -23.92
N PHE A 124 0.23 -21.35 -23.71
CA PHE A 124 -0.36 -22.21 -22.69
C PHE A 124 -0.96 -23.52 -23.25
N GLY A 125 -0.80 -23.80 -24.55
CA GLY A 125 -1.28 -25.04 -25.17
C GLY A 125 -2.81 -25.20 -25.15
N LEU A 126 -3.54 -24.11 -25.41
CA LEU A 126 -5.01 -24.06 -25.29
C LEU A 126 -5.73 -24.33 -26.63
N GLU A 127 -5.07 -24.94 -27.61
CA GLU A 127 -5.61 -25.14 -28.97
C GLU A 127 -6.96 -25.87 -28.97
N ASN A 128 -7.14 -26.83 -28.06
CA ASN A 128 -8.36 -27.63 -27.93
C ASN A 128 -9.57 -26.82 -27.41
N GLN A 129 -9.34 -25.67 -26.78
CA GLN A 129 -10.39 -24.82 -26.20
C GLN A 129 -10.54 -23.49 -26.94
N LYS A 130 -9.85 -23.31 -28.08
CA LYS A 130 -9.80 -22.06 -28.84
C LYS A 130 -11.18 -21.42 -29.05
N ASN A 131 -12.18 -22.20 -29.45
CA ASN A 131 -13.53 -21.67 -29.73
C ASN A 131 -14.19 -21.05 -28.49
N ILE A 132 -13.99 -21.62 -27.30
CA ILE A 132 -14.56 -21.09 -26.05
C ILE A 132 -13.98 -19.70 -25.76
N TYR A 133 -12.67 -19.54 -25.93
CA TYR A 133 -11.98 -18.27 -25.71
C TYR A 133 -12.39 -17.22 -26.75
N TYR A 134 -12.45 -17.57 -28.04
CA TYR A 134 -12.88 -16.61 -29.08
C TYR A 134 -14.33 -16.14 -28.88
N ASN A 135 -15.24 -17.05 -28.55
CA ASN A 135 -16.65 -16.68 -28.29
C ASN A 135 -16.76 -15.69 -27.11
N ARG A 136 -16.01 -15.93 -26.03
CA ARG A 136 -15.96 -15.00 -24.89
C ARG A 136 -15.34 -13.66 -25.28
N LEU A 137 -14.27 -13.68 -26.09
CA LEU A 137 -13.59 -12.46 -26.54
C LEU A 137 -14.53 -11.58 -27.37
N GLU A 138 -15.26 -12.17 -28.33
CA GLU A 138 -16.20 -11.44 -29.20
C GLU A 138 -17.35 -10.82 -28.39
N TYR A 139 -17.90 -11.56 -27.41
CA TYR A 139 -18.90 -11.02 -26.49
C TYR A 139 -18.38 -9.80 -25.72
N GLU A 140 -17.20 -9.92 -25.08
CA GLU A 140 -16.63 -8.82 -24.29
C GLU A 140 -16.31 -7.60 -25.16
N LEU A 141 -15.72 -7.80 -26.35
CA LEU A 141 -15.44 -6.72 -27.30
C LEU A 141 -16.72 -6.01 -27.75
N GLY A 142 -17.79 -6.76 -28.00
CA GLY A 142 -19.11 -6.20 -28.34
C GLY A 142 -19.65 -5.28 -27.24
N VAL A 143 -19.59 -5.73 -25.97
CA VAL A 143 -20.03 -4.92 -24.82
C VAL A 143 -19.15 -3.68 -24.64
N ILE A 144 -17.82 -3.80 -24.72
CA ILE A 144 -16.89 -2.67 -24.57
C ILE A 144 -17.13 -1.60 -25.64
N LYS A 145 -17.39 -2.02 -26.89
CA LYS A 145 -17.70 -1.13 -28.00
C LYS A 145 -19.05 -0.43 -27.81
N GLN A 146 -20.08 -1.18 -27.36
CA GLN A 146 -21.40 -0.60 -27.07
C GLN A 146 -21.35 0.46 -25.98
N MET A 147 -20.49 0.28 -24.97
CA MET A 147 -20.35 1.21 -23.84
C MET A 147 -19.31 2.33 -24.08
N ASN A 148 -18.68 2.36 -25.26
CA ASN A 148 -17.67 3.36 -25.65
C ASN A 148 -16.44 3.41 -24.72
N PHE A 149 -15.98 2.24 -24.25
CA PHE A 149 -14.81 2.13 -23.38
C PHE A 149 -13.53 1.69 -24.09
N SER A 150 -13.54 1.61 -25.43
CA SER A 150 -12.38 1.12 -26.19
C SER A 150 -11.12 1.96 -25.96
N GLY A 151 -11.24 3.29 -25.99
CA GLY A 151 -10.12 4.21 -25.71
C GLY A 151 -9.54 4.04 -24.30
N TYR A 152 -10.39 3.79 -23.31
CA TYR A 152 -9.95 3.51 -21.94
C TYR A 152 -9.09 2.24 -21.87
N PHE A 153 -9.53 1.13 -22.48
CA PHE A 153 -8.75 -0.11 -22.52
C PHE A 153 -7.43 0.05 -23.25
N LEU A 154 -7.41 0.83 -24.34
CA LEU A 154 -6.17 1.10 -25.09
C LEU A 154 -5.16 1.91 -24.27
N ILE A 155 -5.60 2.90 -23.49
CA ILE A 155 -4.72 3.65 -22.59
C ILE A 155 -4.15 2.74 -21.51
N VAL A 156 -4.99 1.90 -20.90
CA VAL A 156 -4.54 0.94 -19.89
C VAL A 156 -3.54 -0.07 -20.47
N TRP A 157 -3.85 -0.63 -21.64
CA TRP A 157 -2.95 -1.51 -22.37
C TRP A 157 -1.62 -0.82 -22.66
N ASP A 158 -1.63 0.44 -23.10
CA ASP A 158 -0.45 1.14 -23.56
C ASP A 158 0.61 1.33 -22.46
N PHE A 159 0.22 1.88 -21.30
CA PHE A 159 1.18 2.09 -20.22
C PHE A 159 1.63 0.77 -19.56
N ILE A 160 0.77 -0.26 -19.53
CA ILE A 160 1.15 -1.60 -19.06
C ILE A 160 2.13 -2.27 -20.04
N ASN A 161 1.86 -2.17 -21.33
CA ASN A 161 2.71 -2.71 -22.39
C ASN A 161 4.07 -2.00 -22.40
N TYR A 162 4.10 -0.67 -22.21
CA TYR A 162 5.34 0.08 -21.98
C TYR A 162 6.10 -0.45 -20.77
N ALA A 163 5.43 -0.62 -19.63
CA ALA A 163 6.05 -1.13 -18.41
C ALA A 163 6.67 -2.51 -18.63
N LYS A 164 5.90 -3.47 -19.16
CA LYS A 164 6.37 -4.83 -19.47
C LYS A 164 7.53 -4.83 -20.48
N SER A 165 7.46 -4.02 -21.53
CA SER A 165 8.52 -3.91 -22.55
C SER A 165 9.82 -3.31 -22.00
N ASN A 166 9.74 -2.44 -20.99
CA ASN A 166 10.90 -1.86 -20.31
C ASN A 166 11.32 -2.64 -19.04
N SER A 167 10.85 -3.89 -18.92
CA SER A 167 11.13 -4.76 -17.76
C SER A 167 10.76 -4.13 -16.42
N ILE A 168 9.70 -3.31 -16.39
CA ILE A 168 9.08 -2.80 -15.18
C ILE A 168 8.03 -3.84 -14.74
N PRO A 169 8.16 -4.43 -13.55
CA PRO A 169 7.22 -5.43 -13.06
C PRO A 169 5.82 -4.84 -12.87
N VAL A 170 4.83 -5.58 -13.39
CA VAL A 170 3.41 -5.28 -13.27
C VAL A 170 2.74 -6.48 -12.60
N GLY A 171 1.80 -6.23 -11.70
CA GLY A 171 1.03 -7.28 -11.05
C GLY A 171 0.10 -8.01 -12.03
N PRO A 172 -0.37 -9.21 -11.66
CA PRO A 172 -1.21 -10.04 -12.52
C PRO A 172 -2.65 -9.51 -12.72
N GLY A 173 -2.97 -8.37 -12.10
CA GLY A 173 -4.29 -7.74 -12.09
C GLY A 173 -4.79 -7.49 -10.67
N ARG A 174 -5.76 -6.59 -10.54
CA ARG A 174 -6.41 -6.28 -9.27
C ARG A 174 -7.89 -6.00 -9.47
N GLY A 175 -8.68 -6.36 -8.47
CA GLY A 175 -10.12 -6.09 -8.49
C GLY A 175 -10.83 -6.96 -9.52
N SER A 176 -11.92 -6.44 -10.08
CA SER A 176 -12.70 -7.19 -11.07
C SER A 176 -12.08 -7.24 -12.45
N ALA A 177 -11.05 -6.43 -12.77
CA ALA A 177 -10.40 -6.41 -14.09
C ALA A 177 -9.88 -7.79 -14.52
N ALA A 178 -9.45 -8.63 -13.57
CA ALA A 178 -9.02 -10.01 -13.83
C ALA A 178 -10.15 -10.95 -14.32
N GLY A 179 -11.42 -10.52 -14.29
CA GLY A 179 -12.55 -11.26 -14.88
C GLY A 179 -12.74 -11.05 -16.38
N SER A 180 -11.99 -10.13 -17.01
CA SER A 180 -12.09 -9.84 -18.44
C SER A 180 -11.06 -10.64 -19.25
N LEU A 181 -11.54 -11.40 -20.23
CA LEU A 181 -10.70 -12.06 -21.22
C LEU A 181 -10.02 -11.06 -22.16
N VAL A 182 -10.66 -9.92 -22.47
CA VAL A 182 -10.01 -8.83 -23.22
C VAL A 182 -8.79 -8.30 -22.46
N SER A 183 -8.93 -8.08 -21.14
CA SER A 183 -7.80 -7.64 -20.30
C SER A 183 -6.67 -8.68 -20.27
N TYR A 184 -7.00 -9.97 -20.15
CA TYR A 184 -6.02 -11.05 -20.18
C TYR A 184 -5.30 -11.17 -21.54
N SER A 185 -6.05 -11.02 -22.64
CA SER A 185 -5.53 -11.10 -24.01
C SER A 185 -4.58 -9.96 -24.33
N LEU A 186 -4.89 -8.73 -23.89
CA LEU A 186 -4.03 -7.56 -24.02
C LEU A 186 -2.80 -7.59 -23.09
N GLY A 187 -2.76 -8.52 -22.13
CA GLY A 187 -1.72 -8.56 -21.11
C GLY A 187 -1.87 -7.49 -20.03
N ILE A 188 -3.05 -6.89 -19.89
CA ILE A 188 -3.42 -6.03 -18.76
C ILE A 188 -3.48 -6.88 -17.49
N THR A 189 -3.99 -8.11 -17.58
CA THR A 189 -3.99 -9.10 -16.52
C THR A 189 -3.24 -10.36 -16.94
N ASP A 190 -2.76 -11.13 -15.97
CA ASP A 190 -1.99 -12.37 -16.20
C ASP A 190 -2.69 -13.62 -15.65
N ILE A 191 -3.88 -13.48 -15.05
CA ILE A 191 -4.73 -14.60 -14.63
C ILE A 191 -5.72 -14.97 -15.73
N ASP A 192 -5.82 -16.26 -16.03
CA ASP A 192 -6.82 -16.80 -16.95
C ASP A 192 -8.23 -16.76 -16.31
N PRO A 193 -9.15 -15.93 -16.83
CA PRO A 193 -10.48 -15.81 -16.27
C PRO A 193 -11.35 -17.04 -16.50
N LEU A 194 -11.17 -17.78 -17.60
CA LEU A 194 -11.99 -18.94 -17.91
C LEU A 194 -11.59 -20.15 -17.05
N LYS A 195 -10.28 -20.35 -16.84
CA LYS A 195 -9.76 -21.44 -15.98
C LYS A 195 -10.32 -21.37 -14.56
N TYR A 196 -10.39 -20.16 -13.97
CA TYR A 196 -10.81 -19.97 -12.58
C TYR A 196 -12.25 -19.45 -12.43
N GLY A 197 -13.06 -19.47 -13.50
CA GLY A 197 -14.46 -19.07 -13.45
C GLY A 197 -14.69 -17.61 -13.03
N LEU A 198 -13.84 -16.70 -13.50
CA LEU A 198 -13.93 -15.27 -13.24
C LEU A 198 -14.91 -14.61 -14.23
N LEU A 199 -15.81 -13.76 -13.72
CA LEU A 199 -16.91 -13.21 -14.50
C LEU A 199 -16.61 -11.80 -15.03
N PHE A 200 -16.92 -11.56 -16.29
CA PHE A 200 -16.75 -10.26 -16.95
C PHE A 200 -17.81 -9.26 -16.50
N GLU A 201 -19.04 -9.71 -16.30
CA GLU A 201 -20.19 -8.88 -15.93
C GLU A 201 -20.03 -8.27 -14.53
N ARG A 202 -19.17 -8.87 -13.70
CA ARG A 202 -18.77 -8.32 -12.41
C ARG A 202 -17.79 -7.14 -12.55
N PHE A 203 -17.02 -7.11 -13.63
CA PHE A 203 -16.17 -5.98 -14.00
C PHE A 203 -16.96 -4.90 -14.73
N LEU A 204 -17.67 -5.29 -15.78
CA LEU A 204 -18.33 -4.38 -16.70
C LEU A 204 -19.71 -4.92 -17.02
N ASN A 205 -20.74 -4.22 -16.53
CA ASN A 205 -22.11 -4.66 -16.61
C ASN A 205 -22.83 -3.95 -17.78
N PRO A 206 -23.29 -4.66 -18.82
CA PRO A 206 -23.93 -4.03 -19.99
C PRO A 206 -25.26 -3.33 -19.65
N GLU A 207 -25.97 -3.76 -18.60
CA GLU A 207 -27.23 -3.15 -18.17
C GLU A 207 -27.02 -1.89 -17.30
N ARG A 208 -25.77 -1.58 -16.93
CA ARG A 208 -25.41 -0.40 -16.14
C ARG A 208 -24.13 0.25 -16.66
N ILE A 209 -24.30 1.42 -17.28
CA ILE A 209 -23.17 2.27 -17.66
C ILE A 209 -22.54 2.86 -16.39
N SER A 210 -21.48 2.23 -15.91
CA SER A 210 -20.57 2.75 -14.89
C SER A 210 -19.15 2.61 -15.38
N MET A 211 -18.29 3.56 -15.01
CA MET A 211 -16.89 3.55 -15.41
C MET A 211 -16.19 2.26 -14.92
N PRO A 212 -15.44 1.55 -15.78
CA PRO A 212 -14.56 0.49 -15.33
C PRO A 212 -13.43 1.08 -14.49
N ASP A 213 -13.13 0.45 -13.35
CA ASP A 213 -12.02 0.80 -12.48
C ASP A 213 -10.94 -0.29 -12.61
N VAL A 214 -9.90 -0.02 -13.39
CA VAL A 214 -8.73 -0.91 -13.53
C VAL A 214 -7.61 -0.36 -12.66
N ASP A 215 -7.49 -0.96 -11.48
CA ASP A 215 -6.35 -0.78 -10.60
C ASP A 215 -5.14 -1.57 -11.14
N VAL A 216 -3.97 -0.92 -11.17
CA VAL A 216 -2.74 -1.57 -11.66
C VAL A 216 -1.64 -1.48 -10.61
N ASP A 217 -1.11 -2.64 -10.25
CA ASP A 217 0.03 -2.75 -9.33
C ASP A 217 1.35 -2.70 -10.12
N PHE A 218 2.22 -1.74 -9.81
CA PHE A 218 3.59 -1.62 -10.31
C PHE A 218 4.60 -1.87 -9.19
N CYS A 219 5.84 -2.20 -9.54
CA CYS A 219 6.91 -2.19 -8.54
C CYS A 219 7.13 -0.77 -8.00
N VAL A 220 7.44 -0.65 -6.72
CA VAL A 220 7.54 0.66 -6.04
C VAL A 220 8.67 1.51 -6.63
N GLU A 221 9.81 0.90 -6.97
CA GLU A 221 11.03 1.60 -7.37
C GLU A 221 10.94 2.24 -8.76
N ARG A 222 10.20 1.62 -9.69
CA ARG A 222 10.15 2.05 -11.10
C ARG A 222 8.77 2.53 -11.53
N ARG A 223 7.83 2.70 -10.59
CA ARG A 223 6.48 3.23 -10.89
C ARG A 223 6.55 4.62 -11.51
N ASP A 224 7.42 5.48 -11.00
CA ASP A 224 7.50 6.87 -11.46
C ASP A 224 8.00 6.96 -12.92
N GLU A 225 8.74 5.95 -13.43
CA GLU A 225 9.07 5.84 -14.86
C GLU A 225 7.81 5.70 -15.73
N VAL A 226 6.82 4.95 -15.27
CA VAL A 226 5.54 4.77 -15.99
C VAL A 226 4.72 6.06 -15.95
N ILE A 227 4.70 6.76 -14.82
CA ILE A 227 4.03 8.07 -14.71
C ILE A 227 4.67 9.08 -15.68
N ASN A 228 6.00 9.13 -15.73
CA ASN A 228 6.74 10.01 -16.63
C ASN A 228 6.50 9.66 -18.11
N TYR A 229 6.38 8.37 -18.44
CA TYR A 229 5.98 7.93 -19.79
C TYR A 229 4.59 8.45 -20.17
N VAL A 230 3.60 8.26 -19.29
CA VAL A 230 2.22 8.71 -19.52
C VAL A 230 2.19 10.24 -19.68
N GLN A 231 2.91 10.98 -18.83
CA GLN A 231 3.04 12.45 -18.96
C GLN A 231 3.68 12.87 -20.29
N SER A 232 4.73 12.17 -20.72
CA SER A 232 5.42 12.47 -21.98
C SER A 232 4.56 12.17 -23.20
N LYS A 233 3.74 11.13 -23.14
CA LYS A 233 2.90 10.67 -24.24
C LYS A 233 1.59 11.46 -24.39
N TYR A 234 0.87 11.65 -23.29
CA TYR A 234 -0.46 12.29 -23.31
C TYR A 234 -0.39 13.80 -23.08
N GLY A 235 0.76 14.32 -22.65
CA GLY A 235 1.01 15.74 -22.43
C GLY A 235 1.18 16.10 -20.95
N GLN A 236 2.08 17.04 -20.68
CA GLN A 236 2.50 17.41 -19.32
C GLN A 236 1.33 17.91 -18.44
N TYR A 237 0.40 18.69 -19.00
CA TYR A 237 -0.75 19.24 -18.27
C TYR A 237 -2.03 18.39 -18.42
N ASN A 238 -1.96 17.34 -19.23
CA ASN A 238 -3.03 16.40 -19.47
C ASN A 238 -2.99 15.24 -18.47
N VAL A 239 -1.91 15.13 -17.72
CA VAL A 239 -1.67 14.06 -16.75
C VAL A 239 -1.25 14.68 -15.42
N ALA A 240 -2.01 14.42 -14.36
CA ALA A 240 -1.72 14.91 -13.02
C ALA A 240 -1.95 13.80 -11.99
N GLN A 241 -1.16 13.82 -10.92
CA GLN A 241 -1.42 12.99 -9.76
C GLN A 241 -2.57 13.57 -8.94
N VAL A 242 -3.26 12.75 -8.16
CA VAL A 242 -4.43 13.17 -7.39
C VAL A 242 -4.03 13.72 -6.03
N ALA A 243 -4.67 14.78 -5.54
CA ALA A 243 -4.49 15.25 -4.17
C ALA A 243 -5.17 14.30 -3.16
N THR A 244 -4.52 14.14 -2.02
CA THR A 244 -5.10 13.57 -0.80
C THR A 244 -4.93 14.57 0.32
N PHE A 245 -5.94 14.66 1.17
CA PHE A 245 -5.92 15.61 2.27
C PHE A 245 -5.86 14.86 3.59
N GLY A 246 -4.71 14.94 4.25
CA GLY A 246 -4.56 14.39 5.60
C GLY A 246 -5.52 15.09 6.55
N THR A 247 -6.31 14.34 7.30
CA THR A 247 -7.24 14.87 8.30
C THR A 247 -6.63 14.83 9.69
N MET A 248 -7.09 15.74 10.56
CA MET A 248 -6.77 15.71 11.98
C MET A 248 -7.58 14.60 12.67
N LEU A 249 -7.03 13.39 12.68
CA LEU A 249 -7.61 12.22 13.36
C LEU A 249 -7.52 12.37 14.89
N SER A 250 -8.45 11.76 15.62
CA SER A 250 -8.67 11.93 17.07
C SER A 250 -7.40 11.79 17.93
N LYS A 251 -6.56 10.79 17.66
CA LYS A 251 -5.26 10.62 18.35
C LYS A 251 -4.23 11.69 17.98
N ALA A 252 -4.20 12.09 16.71
CA ALA A 252 -3.23 13.05 16.20
C ALA A 252 -3.58 14.47 16.66
N VAL A 253 -4.86 14.86 16.59
CA VAL A 253 -5.33 16.17 17.06
C VAL A 253 -5.05 16.35 18.55
N ILE A 254 -5.27 15.34 19.38
CA ILE A 254 -4.97 15.41 20.82
C ILE A 254 -3.47 15.64 21.05
N ARG A 255 -2.59 14.92 20.32
CA ARG A 255 -1.14 15.12 20.45
C ARG A 255 -0.70 16.51 19.96
N ASP A 256 -1.25 16.99 18.85
CA ASP A 256 -0.93 18.29 18.29
C ASP A 256 -1.36 19.44 19.21
N VAL A 257 -2.60 19.38 19.73
CA VAL A 257 -3.16 20.38 20.65
C VAL A 257 -2.46 20.33 22.00
N ALA A 258 -2.21 19.14 22.56
CA ALA A 258 -1.49 18.99 23.83
C ALA A 258 -0.07 19.57 23.74
N ARG A 259 0.62 19.37 22.60
CA ARG A 259 1.93 19.96 22.36
C ARG A 259 1.89 21.49 22.43
N VAL A 260 0.95 22.14 21.75
CA VAL A 260 0.88 23.62 21.74
C VAL A 260 0.39 24.20 23.06
N MET A 261 -0.34 23.41 23.87
CA MET A 261 -0.70 23.74 25.26
C MET A 261 0.43 23.45 26.28
N GLY A 262 1.61 22.99 25.83
CA GLY A 262 2.77 22.78 26.67
C GLY A 262 2.77 21.48 27.49
N PHE A 263 1.99 20.46 27.10
CA PHE A 263 2.09 19.13 27.71
C PHE A 263 3.40 18.45 27.31
N SER A 264 3.97 17.62 28.21
CA SER A 264 5.09 16.76 27.84
C SER A 264 4.63 15.67 26.86
N TYR A 265 5.55 15.19 26.00
CA TYR A 265 5.26 14.12 25.04
C TYR A 265 4.68 12.86 25.74
N ALA A 266 5.21 12.49 26.90
CA ALA A 266 4.76 11.34 27.66
C ALA A 266 3.31 11.48 28.15
N GLN A 267 2.92 12.67 28.61
CA GLN A 267 1.54 12.95 29.03
C GLN A 267 0.58 12.91 27.84
N ALA A 268 0.95 13.57 26.74
CA ALA A 268 0.13 13.60 25.52
C ALA A 268 -0.05 12.19 24.93
N ASP A 269 1.01 11.37 24.89
CA ASP A 269 0.95 10.01 24.37
C ASP A 269 0.10 9.08 25.26
N LYS A 270 0.15 9.26 26.59
CA LYS A 270 -0.70 8.52 27.53
C LYS A 270 -2.19 8.80 27.27
N ILE A 271 -2.58 10.06 27.10
CA ILE A 271 -3.97 10.44 26.81
C ILE A 271 -4.38 9.90 25.42
N ALA A 272 -3.55 10.09 24.40
CA ALA A 272 -3.87 9.66 23.04
C ALA A 272 -4.00 8.13 22.89
N LYS A 273 -3.28 7.34 23.71
CA LYS A 273 -3.37 5.87 23.70
C LYS A 273 -4.68 5.34 24.27
N LEU A 274 -5.36 6.09 25.13
CA LEU A 274 -6.67 5.69 25.67
C LEU A 274 -7.74 5.71 24.58
N ILE A 275 -7.64 6.60 23.61
CA ILE A 275 -8.63 6.73 22.52
C ILE A 275 -8.64 5.43 21.68
N PRO A 276 -9.80 4.82 21.43
CA PRO A 276 -9.90 3.67 20.53
C PRO A 276 -9.46 4.02 19.11
N THR A 277 -9.01 3.02 18.36
CA THR A 277 -8.67 3.23 16.95
C THR A 277 -9.97 3.36 16.15
N ASN A 278 -10.04 4.36 15.26
CA ASN A 278 -11.22 4.69 14.42
C ASN A 278 -12.47 5.17 15.17
N ALA A 279 -12.36 5.61 16.43
CA ALA A 279 -13.44 6.27 17.14
C ALA A 279 -13.24 7.79 17.09
N THR A 280 -14.34 8.54 17.03
CA THR A 280 -14.34 10.00 17.24
C THR A 280 -14.03 10.33 18.70
N LEU A 281 -13.65 11.58 18.99
CA LEU A 281 -13.43 12.01 20.37
C LEU A 281 -14.68 11.84 21.23
N ASP A 282 -15.87 12.12 20.67
CA ASP A 282 -17.14 11.94 21.39
C ASP A 282 -17.44 10.47 21.70
N GLU A 283 -17.21 9.57 20.76
CA GLU A 283 -17.34 8.13 20.99
C GLU A 283 -16.34 7.64 22.04
N ALA A 284 -15.09 8.11 21.96
CA ALA A 284 -14.04 7.73 22.91
C ALA A 284 -14.37 8.18 24.34
N ILE A 285 -14.87 9.41 24.51
CA ILE A 285 -15.33 9.92 25.80
C ILE A 285 -16.47 9.04 26.32
N ASN A 286 -17.46 8.70 25.48
CA ASN A 286 -18.61 7.92 25.91
C ASN A 286 -18.28 6.48 26.31
N GLN A 287 -17.32 5.85 25.62
CA GLN A 287 -16.93 4.45 25.83
C GLN A 287 -15.96 4.25 27.02
N ILE A 288 -15.17 5.27 27.38
CA ILE A 288 -14.06 5.10 28.33
C ILE A 288 -14.26 6.00 29.54
N ASP A 289 -14.71 5.40 30.64
CA ASP A 289 -14.95 6.11 31.91
C ASP A 289 -13.70 6.79 32.46
N GLN A 290 -12.51 6.23 32.20
CA GLN A 290 -11.24 6.86 32.59
C GLN A 290 -11.03 8.21 31.90
N LEU A 291 -11.43 8.36 30.62
CA LEU A 291 -11.31 9.64 29.91
C LEU A 291 -12.27 10.67 30.49
N LYS A 292 -13.52 10.28 30.80
CA LYS A 292 -14.50 11.16 31.46
C LYS A 292 -13.95 11.72 32.79
N LYS A 293 -13.43 10.83 33.65
CA LYS A 293 -12.84 11.24 34.93
C LYS A 293 -11.67 12.21 34.75
N MET A 294 -10.77 11.94 33.80
CA MET A 294 -9.63 12.83 33.54
C MET A 294 -10.07 14.22 33.06
N ILE A 295 -11.15 14.31 32.28
CA ILE A 295 -11.73 15.57 31.80
C ILE A 295 -12.39 16.33 32.96
N GLU A 296 -13.11 15.64 33.85
CA GLU A 296 -13.78 16.25 35.01
C GLU A 296 -12.80 16.73 36.10
N GLU A 297 -11.68 16.02 36.28
CA GLU A 297 -10.69 16.31 37.33
C GLU A 297 -9.68 17.42 36.95
N ASP A 298 -9.27 17.51 35.67
CA ASP A 298 -8.23 18.43 35.21
C ASP A 298 -8.75 19.41 34.16
N LYS A 299 -8.89 20.68 34.55
CA LYS A 299 -9.32 21.78 33.66
C LYS A 299 -8.43 21.95 32.42
N LYS A 300 -7.14 21.62 32.51
CA LYS A 300 -6.23 21.71 31.36
C LYS A 300 -6.52 20.59 30.36
N VAL A 301 -6.96 19.42 30.84
CA VAL A 301 -7.42 18.31 29.99
C VAL A 301 -8.79 18.61 29.41
N GLU A 302 -9.69 19.24 30.16
CA GLU A 302 -10.98 19.73 29.66
C GLU A 302 -10.80 20.68 28.46
N GLU A 303 -9.93 21.70 28.60
CA GLU A 303 -9.65 22.64 27.51
C GLU A 303 -8.97 21.94 26.32
N LEU A 304 -8.08 20.97 26.56
CA LEU A 304 -7.48 20.15 25.51
C LEU A 304 -8.55 19.41 24.68
N PHE A 305 -9.51 18.77 25.32
CA PHE A 305 -10.58 18.04 24.62
C PHE A 305 -11.54 18.99 23.91
N SER A 306 -11.90 20.13 24.53
CA SER A 306 -12.74 21.14 23.89
C SER A 306 -12.13 21.67 22.60
N LEU A 307 -10.84 22.04 22.61
CA LEU A 307 -10.14 22.52 21.41
C LEU A 307 -9.98 21.40 20.38
N SER A 308 -9.63 20.20 20.83
CA SER A 308 -9.42 19.06 19.94
C SER A 308 -10.69 18.62 19.22
N LYS A 309 -11.85 18.72 19.88
CA LYS A 309 -13.16 18.43 19.27
C LYS A 309 -13.50 19.39 18.13
N THR A 310 -13.24 20.69 18.30
CA THR A 310 -13.45 21.68 17.23
C THR A 310 -12.50 21.47 16.04
N LEU A 311 -11.30 20.96 16.29
CA LEU A 311 -10.28 20.72 15.26
C LEU A 311 -10.33 19.32 14.63
N GLU A 312 -11.09 18.38 15.22
CA GLU A 312 -11.23 17.02 14.72
C GLU A 312 -11.83 17.03 13.30
N GLY A 313 -11.23 16.26 12.39
CA GLY A 313 -11.71 16.13 11.02
C GLY A 313 -11.28 17.25 10.06
N LEU A 314 -10.69 18.34 10.55
CA LEU A 314 -10.13 19.38 9.68
C LEU A 314 -9.01 18.85 8.79
N LYS A 315 -8.87 19.43 7.59
CA LYS A 315 -7.77 19.11 6.67
C LYS A 315 -6.48 19.78 7.17
N ARG A 316 -5.42 18.99 7.31
CA ARG A 316 -4.12 19.41 7.84
C ARG A 316 -3.16 19.87 6.76
N HIS A 317 -3.00 19.06 5.71
CA HIS A 317 -2.10 19.35 4.60
C HIS A 317 -2.57 18.61 3.34
N ALA A 318 -2.21 19.15 2.19
CA ALA A 318 -2.35 18.47 0.91
C ALA A 318 -1.12 17.58 0.69
N SER A 319 -1.36 16.35 0.28
CA SER A 319 -0.34 15.37 -0.09
C SER A 319 -0.69 14.73 -1.42
N LYS A 320 0.31 14.13 -2.04
CA LYS A 320 0.15 13.32 -3.24
C LYS A 320 -0.54 11.99 -2.90
N HIS A 321 -1.62 11.66 -3.60
CA HIS A 321 -2.25 10.34 -3.48
C HIS A 321 -1.21 9.28 -3.83
N ALA A 322 -1.17 8.21 -3.03
CA ALA A 322 -0.20 7.13 -3.23
C ALA A 322 -0.35 6.36 -4.55
N ALA A 323 -1.37 6.63 -5.36
CA ALA A 323 -1.72 5.82 -6.54
C ALA A 323 -2.48 6.60 -7.62
N GLY A 324 -3.34 7.54 -7.24
CA GLY A 324 -4.20 8.21 -8.20
C GLY A 324 -3.45 9.06 -9.22
N VAL A 325 -3.72 8.79 -10.49
CA VAL A 325 -3.30 9.55 -11.66
C VAL A 325 -4.55 9.86 -12.49
N VAL A 326 -4.68 11.09 -12.96
CA VAL A 326 -5.72 11.51 -13.91
C VAL A 326 -5.07 11.63 -15.27
N ILE A 327 -5.74 11.12 -16.30
CA ILE A 327 -5.35 11.27 -17.69
C ILE A 327 -6.53 11.89 -18.44
N SER A 328 -6.29 13.01 -19.11
CA SER A 328 -7.27 13.78 -19.86
C SER A 328 -6.77 14.03 -21.28
N GLN A 329 -7.69 14.28 -22.21
CA GLN A 329 -7.33 14.73 -23.57
C GLN A 329 -7.00 16.22 -23.62
N GLU A 330 -7.65 17.00 -22.76
CA GLU A 330 -7.42 18.43 -22.61
C GLU A 330 -6.63 18.73 -21.33
N PRO A 331 -5.97 19.89 -21.26
CA PRO A 331 -5.28 20.29 -20.04
C PRO A 331 -6.22 20.28 -18.82
N ILE A 332 -5.78 19.60 -17.76
CA ILE A 332 -6.59 19.35 -16.56
C ILE A 332 -7.06 20.65 -15.90
N TYR A 333 -6.26 21.73 -16.00
CA TYR A 333 -6.61 23.04 -15.45
C TYR A 333 -7.87 23.67 -16.03
N ASN A 334 -8.40 23.17 -17.15
CA ASN A 334 -9.71 23.60 -17.68
C ASN A 334 -10.88 23.16 -16.76
N ARG A 335 -10.68 22.14 -15.92
CA ARG A 335 -11.71 21.52 -15.07
C ARG A 335 -11.34 21.48 -13.59
N CYS A 336 -10.07 21.23 -13.29
CA CYS A 336 -9.56 21.11 -11.94
C CYS A 336 -8.27 21.92 -11.78
N PRO A 337 -8.17 22.81 -10.78
CA PRO A 337 -6.94 23.53 -10.54
C PRO A 337 -5.79 22.56 -10.19
N LEU A 338 -4.58 22.94 -10.55
CA LEU A 338 -3.36 22.18 -10.34
C LEU A 338 -2.49 22.87 -9.29
N TYR A 339 -1.64 22.10 -8.61
CA TYR A 339 -0.55 22.63 -7.80
C TYR A 339 0.71 21.78 -7.95
N LYS A 340 1.86 22.39 -7.67
CA LYS A 340 3.17 21.73 -7.69
C LYS A 340 3.79 21.87 -6.29
N PRO A 341 4.04 20.77 -5.57
CA PRO A 341 4.75 20.83 -4.29
C PRO A 341 6.15 21.42 -4.45
N ALA A 342 6.62 22.14 -3.42
CA ALA A 342 7.97 22.70 -3.44
C ALA A 342 9.02 21.59 -3.45
N GLY A 343 9.95 21.62 -4.41
CA GLY A 343 11.02 20.62 -4.54
C GLY A 343 10.63 19.32 -5.25
N GLU A 344 9.39 19.18 -5.74
CA GLU A 344 8.95 18.06 -6.57
C GLU A 344 8.55 18.53 -7.96
N ASP A 345 8.81 17.74 -9.00
CA ASP A 345 8.35 18.00 -10.37
C ASP A 345 6.93 17.51 -10.66
N ALA A 346 6.32 16.80 -9.70
CA ALA A 346 4.97 16.25 -9.82
C ALA A 346 3.90 17.34 -9.90
N ILE A 347 3.02 17.24 -10.90
CA ILE A 347 1.82 18.07 -11.05
C ILE A 347 0.66 17.36 -10.36
N ILE A 348 -0.04 18.05 -9.47
CA ILE A 348 -1.10 17.47 -8.65
C ILE A 348 -2.42 18.21 -8.89
N ALA A 349 -3.48 17.47 -9.20
CA ALA A 349 -4.86 17.95 -9.25
C ALA A 349 -5.37 18.24 -7.84
N GLN A 350 -5.88 19.44 -7.59
CA GLN A 350 -6.29 19.88 -6.25
C GLN A 350 -7.55 19.18 -5.76
N PHE A 351 -8.45 18.72 -6.63
CA PHE A 351 -9.61 17.94 -6.21
C PHE A 351 -9.19 16.54 -5.75
N SER A 352 -9.82 16.08 -4.66
CA SER A 352 -9.60 14.75 -4.12
C SER A 352 -10.24 13.67 -4.98
N LYS A 353 -9.92 12.40 -4.70
CA LYS A 353 -10.46 11.23 -5.43
C LYS A 353 -11.99 11.30 -5.58
N GLU A 354 -12.69 11.76 -4.55
CA GLU A 354 -14.16 11.79 -4.51
C GLU A 354 -14.79 12.78 -5.49
N HIS A 355 -14.06 13.81 -5.93
CA HIS A 355 -14.61 14.93 -6.70
C HIS A 355 -14.09 15.03 -8.13
N LEU A 356 -13.14 14.17 -8.53
CA LEU A 356 -12.60 14.19 -9.89
C LEU A 356 -13.60 13.71 -10.93
N GLU A 357 -14.36 12.66 -10.62
CA GLU A 357 -15.42 12.15 -11.50
C GLU A 357 -16.55 13.18 -11.64
N ASP A 358 -16.85 13.95 -10.58
CA ASP A 358 -17.85 15.02 -10.61
C ASP A 358 -17.50 16.06 -11.69
N VAL A 359 -16.22 16.37 -11.89
CA VAL A 359 -15.77 17.34 -12.90
C VAL A 359 -15.45 16.72 -14.27
N GLY A 360 -15.75 15.42 -14.42
CA GLY A 360 -15.63 14.67 -15.66
C GLY A 360 -14.24 14.08 -15.93
N LEU A 361 -13.35 14.09 -14.93
CA LEU A 361 -11.98 13.57 -15.05
C LEU A 361 -11.92 12.10 -14.63
N ILE A 362 -11.30 11.29 -15.48
CA ILE A 362 -11.14 9.85 -15.22
C ILE A 362 -9.83 9.61 -14.49
N LYS A 363 -9.95 8.82 -13.43
CA LYS A 363 -8.85 8.41 -12.58
C LYS A 363 -8.37 7.01 -12.96
N PHE A 364 -7.06 6.82 -12.87
CA PHE A 364 -6.36 5.55 -12.88
C PHE A 364 -5.60 5.39 -11.56
N ASP A 365 -5.54 4.18 -11.00
CA ASP A 365 -4.82 3.91 -9.77
C ASP A 365 -3.53 3.12 -10.09
N PHE A 366 -2.38 3.80 -9.96
CA PHE A 366 -1.03 3.28 -10.17
C PHE A 366 -0.43 2.93 -8.80
N LEU A 367 -0.72 1.74 -8.31
CA LEU A 367 -0.28 1.30 -6.99
C LEU A 367 1.19 0.88 -7.00
N GLY A 368 1.90 1.16 -5.92
CA GLY A 368 3.24 0.63 -5.69
C GLY A 368 3.16 -0.61 -4.80
N LEU A 369 3.42 -1.79 -5.34
CA LEU A 369 3.44 -3.05 -4.60
C LEU A 369 4.88 -3.52 -4.39
N ARG A 370 5.33 -3.49 -3.13
CA ARG A 370 6.70 -3.87 -2.74
C ARG A 370 7.06 -5.30 -3.14
N ASN A 371 6.10 -6.23 -3.07
CA ASN A 371 6.36 -7.62 -3.45
C ASN A 371 6.72 -7.80 -4.93
N LEU A 372 6.25 -6.93 -5.82
CA LEU A 372 6.68 -6.96 -7.22
C LEU A 372 8.16 -6.57 -7.35
N THR A 373 8.64 -5.63 -6.54
CA THR A 373 10.07 -5.31 -6.43
C THR A 373 10.88 -6.49 -5.91
N VAL A 374 10.40 -7.16 -4.85
CA VAL A 374 11.05 -8.36 -4.28
C VAL A 374 11.14 -9.47 -5.32
N ILE A 375 10.04 -9.76 -6.00
CA ILE A 375 9.96 -10.78 -7.05
C ILE A 375 10.95 -10.46 -8.17
N ASP A 376 10.94 -9.22 -8.68
CA ASP A 376 11.85 -8.81 -9.77
C ASP A 376 13.32 -8.93 -9.38
N PHE A 377 13.68 -8.50 -8.18
CA PHE A 377 15.05 -8.64 -7.68
C PHE A 377 15.45 -10.11 -7.55
N ALA A 378 14.57 -10.97 -7.01
CA ALA A 378 14.81 -12.41 -6.93
C ALA A 378 14.99 -13.04 -8.33
N VAL A 379 14.11 -12.72 -9.28
CA VAL A 379 14.18 -13.20 -10.67
C VAL A 379 15.48 -12.76 -11.33
N LYS A 380 15.90 -11.50 -11.15
CA LYS A 380 17.18 -10.98 -11.68
C LYS A 380 18.38 -11.73 -11.10
N LEU A 381 18.37 -12.05 -9.80
CA LEU A 381 19.42 -12.84 -9.18
C LEU A 381 19.45 -14.28 -9.72
N ILE A 382 18.28 -14.93 -9.85
CA ILE A 382 18.17 -16.28 -10.43
C ILE A 382 18.71 -16.29 -11.86
N LYS A 383 18.29 -15.34 -12.71
CA LYS A 383 18.75 -15.20 -14.09
C LYS A 383 20.27 -14.98 -14.20
N LYS A 384 20.85 -14.29 -13.23
CA LYS A 384 22.28 -13.99 -13.22
C LYS A 384 23.13 -15.16 -12.76
N TYR A 385 22.68 -15.93 -11.77
CA TYR A 385 23.52 -16.88 -11.05
C TYR A 385 23.11 -18.35 -11.19
N GLU A 386 21.91 -18.66 -11.68
CA GLU A 386 21.40 -20.04 -11.73
C GLU A 386 20.80 -20.42 -13.08
N ASP A 387 19.77 -19.70 -13.55
CA ASP A 387 19.10 -20.01 -14.82
C ASP A 387 18.74 -18.75 -15.61
N LYS A 388 19.53 -18.49 -16.67
CA LYS A 388 19.37 -17.33 -17.56
C LYS A 388 17.99 -17.27 -18.24
N ASN A 389 17.33 -18.41 -18.45
CA ASN A 389 16.05 -18.51 -19.15
C ASN A 389 14.84 -18.59 -18.21
N PHE A 390 15.05 -18.45 -16.89
CA PHE A 390 13.98 -18.54 -15.91
C PHE A 390 12.85 -17.54 -16.20
N ASP A 391 11.61 -18.02 -16.30
CA ASP A 391 10.42 -17.19 -16.48
C ASP A 391 9.37 -17.53 -15.44
N LEU A 392 9.04 -16.54 -14.59
CA LEU A 392 8.09 -16.69 -13.51
C LEU A 392 6.65 -16.85 -14.02
N LEU A 393 6.33 -16.38 -15.23
CA LEU A 393 4.98 -16.51 -15.79
C LEU A 393 4.63 -17.95 -16.19
N ASN A 394 5.64 -18.81 -16.39
CA ASN A 394 5.46 -20.18 -16.86
C ASN A 394 5.58 -21.23 -15.74
N ILE A 395 5.54 -20.82 -14.47
CA ILE A 395 5.60 -21.77 -13.35
C ILE A 395 4.35 -22.66 -13.29
N PRO A 396 4.48 -23.95 -12.95
CA PRO A 396 3.34 -24.82 -12.72
C PRO A 396 2.48 -24.30 -11.55
N THR A 397 1.18 -24.57 -11.57
CA THR A 397 0.24 -24.12 -10.50
C THR A 397 -0.09 -25.22 -9.49
N ASP A 398 0.46 -26.42 -9.70
CA ASP A 398 0.20 -27.68 -8.98
C ASP A 398 1.47 -28.28 -8.35
N ASP A 399 2.52 -27.46 -8.15
CA ASP A 399 3.79 -27.90 -7.56
C ASP A 399 3.61 -28.38 -6.10
N LYS A 400 3.88 -29.67 -5.89
CA LYS A 400 3.71 -30.35 -4.60
C LYS A 400 4.64 -29.83 -3.50
N GLU A 401 5.86 -29.43 -3.82
CA GLU A 401 6.80 -28.95 -2.80
C GLU A 401 6.40 -27.55 -2.32
N VAL A 402 5.82 -26.73 -3.20
CA VAL A 402 5.25 -25.42 -2.83
C VAL A 402 4.09 -25.60 -1.86
N PHE A 403 3.16 -26.52 -2.18
CA PHE A 403 2.04 -26.81 -1.26
C PHE A 403 2.52 -27.40 0.05
N LYS A 404 3.57 -28.23 0.07
CA LYS A 404 4.16 -28.74 1.31
C LYS A 404 4.73 -27.62 2.19
N LEU A 405 5.42 -26.64 1.61
CA LEU A 405 5.87 -25.45 2.34
C LEU A 405 4.69 -24.69 2.95
N LEU A 406 3.62 -24.49 2.18
CA LEU A 406 2.40 -23.82 2.63
C LEU A 406 1.74 -24.61 3.77
N GLN A 407 1.54 -25.92 3.62
CA GLN A 407 0.94 -26.81 4.63
C GLN A 407 1.68 -26.79 5.97
N ASN A 408 2.99 -26.57 5.95
CA ASN A 408 3.80 -26.44 7.17
C ASN A 408 3.61 -25.10 7.91
N GLY A 409 2.90 -24.14 7.32
CA GLY A 409 2.69 -22.80 7.88
C GLY A 409 3.96 -21.92 7.87
N THR A 410 5.03 -22.34 7.20
CA THR A 410 6.30 -21.60 7.14
C THR A 410 6.27 -20.53 6.05
N THR A 411 5.37 -19.55 6.20
CA THR A 411 5.05 -18.56 5.17
C THR A 411 5.58 -17.15 5.46
N PHE A 412 6.59 -17.01 6.32
CA PHE A 412 7.32 -15.73 6.46
C PHE A 412 7.87 -15.29 5.10
N GLY A 413 7.63 -14.03 4.72
CA GLY A 413 8.01 -13.47 3.43
C GLY A 413 7.11 -13.87 2.25
N VAL A 414 6.07 -14.69 2.46
CA VAL A 414 5.10 -15.05 1.41
C VAL A 414 3.94 -14.06 1.42
N PHE A 415 3.70 -13.39 0.29
CA PHE A 415 2.74 -12.30 0.19
C PHE A 415 1.34 -12.70 0.70
N GLN A 416 0.68 -11.81 1.46
CA GLN A 416 -0.63 -12.00 2.14
C GLN A 416 -0.66 -13.09 3.23
N LEU A 417 0.34 -13.96 3.31
CA LEU A 417 0.31 -15.18 4.12
C LEU A 417 1.21 -15.14 5.36
N GLU A 418 1.73 -13.96 5.74
CA GLU A 418 2.76 -13.86 6.79
C GLU A 418 2.23 -13.79 8.23
N SER A 419 1.00 -13.32 8.44
CA SER A 419 0.50 -13.07 9.81
C SER A 419 0.33 -14.37 10.59
N SER A 420 0.55 -14.34 11.91
CA SER A 420 0.51 -15.56 12.76
C SER A 420 -0.84 -16.29 12.70
N GLY A 421 -1.96 -15.57 12.70
CA GLY A 421 -3.27 -16.18 12.56
C GLY A 421 -3.49 -16.77 11.16
N MET A 422 -2.88 -16.17 10.13
CA MET A 422 -2.93 -16.69 8.77
C MET A 422 -2.09 -17.96 8.63
N GLN A 423 -0.87 -17.98 9.18
CA GLN A 423 -0.02 -19.17 9.25
C GLN A 423 -0.75 -20.34 9.92
N LYS A 424 -1.40 -20.09 11.06
CA LYS A 424 -2.21 -21.09 11.75
C LYS A 424 -3.34 -21.61 10.86
N LEU A 425 -4.08 -20.71 10.20
CA LEU A 425 -5.15 -21.08 9.28
C LEU A 425 -4.64 -21.94 8.13
N ILE A 426 -3.50 -21.60 7.53
CA ILE A 426 -2.90 -22.38 6.43
C ILE A 426 -2.52 -23.79 6.92
N SER A 427 -1.93 -23.90 8.12
CA SER A 427 -1.56 -25.20 8.71
C SER A 427 -2.77 -26.09 9.04
N GLU A 428 -3.91 -25.49 9.39
CA GLU A 428 -5.17 -26.21 9.61
C GLU A 428 -5.83 -26.60 8.29
N LEU A 429 -5.88 -25.68 7.32
CA LEU A 429 -6.50 -25.89 6.00
C LEU A 429 -5.71 -26.86 5.13
N LYS A 430 -4.38 -26.88 5.25
CA LYS A 430 -3.43 -27.66 4.43
C LYS A 430 -3.72 -27.56 2.93
N PRO A 431 -3.47 -26.41 2.28
CA PRO A 431 -3.79 -26.21 0.86
C PRO A 431 -3.13 -27.27 -0.03
N THR A 432 -3.85 -27.78 -1.02
CA THR A 432 -3.37 -28.82 -1.96
C THR A 432 -3.49 -28.41 -3.42
N VAL A 433 -4.30 -27.41 -3.72
CA VAL A 433 -4.53 -26.86 -5.07
C VAL A 433 -4.54 -25.33 -5.02
N PHE A 434 -4.39 -24.69 -6.19
CA PHE A 434 -4.33 -23.23 -6.26
C PHE A 434 -5.62 -22.56 -5.78
N GLU A 435 -6.77 -23.17 -6.05
CA GLU A 435 -8.10 -22.70 -5.63
C GLU A 435 -8.23 -22.58 -4.10
N ASP A 436 -7.52 -23.43 -3.34
CA ASP A 436 -7.48 -23.31 -1.88
C ASP A 436 -6.84 -21.98 -1.46
N LEU A 437 -5.81 -21.48 -2.18
CA LEU A 437 -5.18 -20.20 -1.90
C LEU A 437 -6.12 -19.02 -2.22
N ILE A 438 -6.89 -19.13 -3.31
CA ILE A 438 -7.92 -18.16 -3.66
C ILE A 438 -8.95 -18.05 -2.53
N ALA A 439 -9.38 -19.18 -1.98
CA ALA A 439 -10.34 -19.24 -0.88
C ALA A 439 -9.73 -18.69 0.43
N LEU A 440 -8.47 -19.01 0.70
CA LEU A 440 -7.76 -18.62 1.92
C LEU A 440 -7.65 -17.10 2.06
N VAL A 441 -7.31 -16.40 0.96
CA VAL A 441 -7.29 -14.93 0.91
C VAL A 441 -8.67 -14.33 1.15
N ALA A 442 -9.74 -14.98 0.69
CA ALA A 442 -11.11 -14.54 0.93
C ALA A 442 -11.61 -14.80 2.37
N LEU A 443 -11.21 -15.92 2.96
CA LEU A 443 -11.68 -16.42 4.26
C LEU A 443 -11.03 -15.72 5.46
N TYR A 444 -9.76 -15.29 5.36
CA TYR A 444 -9.06 -14.70 6.52
C TYR A 444 -9.44 -13.24 6.76
N ARG A 445 -10.69 -13.03 7.19
CA ARG A 445 -11.28 -11.71 7.48
C ARG A 445 -12.16 -11.80 8.73
N PRO A 446 -12.35 -10.71 9.50
CA PRO A 446 -13.11 -10.74 10.75
C PRO A 446 -14.52 -11.33 10.63
N GLY A 447 -15.21 -11.10 9.50
CA GLY A 447 -16.54 -11.63 9.25
C GLY A 447 -16.57 -13.17 9.14
N PRO A 448 -15.94 -13.77 8.10
CA PRO A 448 -15.87 -15.22 7.96
C PRO A 448 -15.24 -15.96 9.16
N LEU A 449 -14.24 -15.38 9.82
CA LEU A 449 -13.64 -15.96 11.03
C LEU A 449 -14.64 -16.03 12.20
N GLY A 450 -15.54 -15.06 12.32
CA GLY A 450 -16.54 -15.00 13.39
C GLY A 450 -17.81 -15.82 13.13
N SER A 451 -18.09 -16.20 11.87
CA SER A 451 -19.32 -16.91 11.49
C SER A 451 -19.23 -18.44 11.56
N GLY A 452 -18.05 -19.00 11.84
CA GLY A 452 -17.81 -20.45 11.78
C GLY A 452 -17.56 -20.99 10.36
N MET A 453 -17.72 -20.17 9.32
CA MET A 453 -17.52 -20.54 7.91
C MET A 453 -16.15 -21.16 7.64
N VAL A 454 -15.09 -20.62 8.26
CA VAL A 454 -13.72 -21.11 8.10
C VAL A 454 -13.59 -22.55 8.63
N LYS A 455 -14.22 -22.84 9.76
CA LYS A 455 -14.21 -24.19 10.36
C LYS A 455 -14.94 -25.18 9.46
N ASP A 456 -16.13 -24.83 8.99
CA ASP A 456 -16.91 -25.66 8.07
C ASP A 456 -16.13 -25.96 6.78
N PHE A 457 -15.43 -24.96 6.24
CA PHE A 457 -14.60 -25.13 5.04
C PHE A 457 -13.50 -26.15 5.26
N ILE A 458 -12.78 -26.06 6.39
CA ILE A 458 -11.68 -26.97 6.74
C ILE A 458 -12.20 -28.39 6.99
N GLU A 459 -13.28 -28.55 7.76
CA GLU A 459 -13.85 -29.86 8.06
C GLU A 459 -14.38 -30.58 6.82
N ARG A 460 -15.07 -29.84 5.93
CA ARG A 460 -15.58 -30.40 4.67
C ARG A 460 -14.46 -30.79 3.72
N LYS A 461 -13.41 -29.96 3.64
CA LYS A 461 -12.22 -30.28 2.84
C LYS A 461 -11.53 -31.57 3.32
N HIS A 462 -11.38 -31.74 4.62
CA HIS A 462 -10.74 -32.93 5.21
C HIS A 462 -11.66 -34.16 5.26
N GLY A 463 -12.92 -34.04 4.80
CA GLY A 463 -13.90 -35.13 4.82
C GLY A 463 -14.39 -35.49 6.22
N ILE A 464 -14.19 -34.61 7.21
CA ILE A 464 -14.71 -34.76 8.58
C ILE A 464 -16.21 -34.50 8.57
N SER A 465 -16.64 -33.47 7.83
CA SER A 465 -18.03 -33.08 7.64
C SER A 465 -18.46 -33.35 6.19
N LYS A 466 -19.69 -33.82 5.99
CA LYS A 466 -20.20 -34.13 4.65
C LYS A 466 -20.41 -32.84 3.85
N VAL A 467 -19.95 -32.82 2.60
CA VAL A 467 -20.28 -31.75 1.65
C VAL A 467 -21.72 -31.92 1.21
N GLU A 468 -22.57 -30.94 1.54
CA GLU A 468 -23.97 -30.93 1.14
C GLU A 468 -24.24 -29.73 0.23
N TYR A 469 -25.00 -29.99 -0.83
CA TYR A 469 -25.47 -28.96 -1.77
C TYR A 469 -26.99 -28.84 -1.61
N PRO A 470 -27.55 -27.61 -1.46
CA PRO A 470 -28.99 -27.43 -1.34
C PRO A 470 -29.78 -28.02 -2.52
N LEU A 471 -29.18 -27.99 -3.71
CA LEU A 471 -29.71 -28.53 -4.95
C LEU A 471 -28.57 -29.11 -5.82
N PRO A 472 -28.80 -30.19 -6.59
CA PRO A 472 -27.78 -30.77 -7.48
C PRO A 472 -27.23 -29.77 -8.51
N GLN A 473 -28.07 -28.83 -8.98
CA GLN A 473 -27.67 -27.78 -9.92
C GLN A 473 -26.60 -26.83 -9.35
N LEU A 474 -26.43 -26.78 -8.02
CA LEU A 474 -25.44 -25.93 -7.36
C LEU A 474 -24.08 -26.59 -7.18
N GLU A 475 -23.97 -27.91 -7.38
CA GLU A 475 -22.71 -28.63 -7.25
C GLU A 475 -21.60 -28.05 -8.15
N PRO A 476 -21.81 -27.79 -9.46
CA PRO A 476 -20.75 -27.26 -10.32
C PRO A 476 -20.20 -25.89 -9.88
N ILE A 477 -21.02 -25.09 -9.19
CA ILE A 477 -20.67 -23.73 -8.73
C ILE A 477 -19.93 -23.78 -7.39
N LEU A 478 -20.40 -24.65 -6.48
CA LEU A 478 -19.94 -24.69 -5.08
C LEU A 478 -18.91 -25.79 -4.81
N LYS A 479 -18.61 -26.65 -5.79
CA LYS A 479 -17.66 -27.76 -5.63
C LYS A 479 -16.27 -27.29 -5.21
N GLU A 480 -15.79 -26.19 -5.81
CA GLU A 480 -14.48 -25.61 -5.48
C GLU A 480 -14.39 -25.03 -4.05
N THR A 481 -15.53 -24.76 -3.42
CA THR A 481 -15.62 -24.22 -2.06
C THR A 481 -16.32 -25.18 -1.11
N TYR A 482 -16.34 -26.48 -1.45
CA TYR A 482 -16.90 -27.54 -0.62
C TYR A 482 -18.35 -27.25 -0.16
N GLY A 483 -19.19 -26.72 -1.05
CA GLY A 483 -20.60 -26.43 -0.77
C GLY A 483 -20.85 -25.13 0.00
N ILE A 484 -19.84 -24.28 0.20
CA ILE A 484 -19.96 -22.99 0.92
C ILE A 484 -20.02 -21.84 -0.10
N ILE A 485 -20.95 -20.91 0.06
CA ILE A 485 -21.00 -19.69 -0.76
C ILE A 485 -19.96 -18.71 -0.22
N LEU A 486 -18.85 -18.57 -0.93
CA LEU A 486 -17.72 -17.72 -0.51
C LEU A 486 -17.55 -16.50 -1.42
N TYR A 487 -17.80 -16.66 -2.71
CA TYR A 487 -17.53 -15.63 -3.71
C TYR A 487 -18.80 -14.90 -4.17
N GLN A 488 -18.62 -13.64 -4.55
CA GLN A 488 -19.66 -12.83 -5.19
C GLN A 488 -20.07 -13.42 -6.55
N GLU A 489 -19.12 -13.98 -7.28
CA GLU A 489 -19.31 -14.64 -8.55
C GLU A 489 -20.18 -15.90 -8.40
N GLN A 490 -20.04 -16.64 -7.30
CA GLN A 490 -20.91 -17.79 -7.00
C GLN A 490 -22.36 -17.34 -6.77
N VAL A 491 -22.59 -16.24 -6.05
CA VAL A 491 -23.93 -15.65 -5.88
C VAL A 491 -24.55 -15.30 -7.25
N MET A 492 -23.75 -14.73 -8.14
CA MET A 492 -24.21 -14.41 -9.50
C MET A 492 -24.56 -15.65 -10.32
N GLN A 493 -23.71 -16.68 -10.26
CA GLN A 493 -23.93 -17.96 -10.94
C GLN A 493 -25.16 -18.70 -10.40
N ILE A 494 -25.39 -18.67 -9.07
CA ILE A 494 -26.60 -19.26 -8.45
C ILE A 494 -27.86 -18.59 -9.01
N ALA A 495 -27.88 -17.26 -9.08
CA ALA A 495 -29.01 -16.53 -9.64
C ALA A 495 -29.24 -16.84 -11.13
N ASN A 496 -28.16 -16.95 -11.91
CA ASN A 496 -28.23 -17.34 -13.31
C ASN A 496 -28.79 -18.77 -13.50
N VAL A 497 -28.28 -19.74 -12.76
CA VAL A 497 -28.65 -21.15 -12.92
C VAL A 497 -30.03 -21.48 -12.36
N LEU A 498 -30.39 -20.95 -11.19
CA LEU A 498 -31.67 -21.29 -10.54
C LEU A 498 -32.83 -20.41 -11.03
N ALA A 499 -32.60 -19.11 -11.18
CA ALA A 499 -33.63 -18.12 -11.49
C ALA A 499 -33.56 -17.62 -12.94
N GLY A 500 -32.66 -18.14 -13.78
CA GLY A 500 -32.53 -17.72 -15.18
C GLY A 500 -32.15 -16.25 -15.35
N TYR A 501 -31.55 -15.62 -14.34
CA TYR A 501 -31.07 -14.24 -14.43
C TYR A 501 -30.00 -14.11 -15.51
N SER A 502 -29.96 -12.99 -16.24
CA SER A 502 -28.75 -12.63 -16.98
C SER A 502 -27.60 -12.41 -15.98
N LEU A 503 -26.34 -12.62 -16.37
CA LEU A 503 -25.20 -12.32 -15.48
C LEU A 503 -25.12 -10.83 -15.11
N ALA A 504 -25.67 -9.96 -15.97
CA ALA A 504 -25.82 -8.53 -15.72
C ALA A 504 -26.87 -8.24 -14.63
N GLU A 505 -28.06 -8.85 -14.71
CA GLU A 505 -29.09 -8.79 -13.67
C GLU A 505 -28.55 -9.35 -12.33
N ALA A 506 -27.75 -10.41 -12.39
CA ALA A 506 -27.18 -11.06 -11.22
C ALA A 506 -26.17 -10.17 -10.46
N ASP A 507 -25.38 -9.33 -11.14
CA ASP A 507 -24.54 -8.33 -10.45
C ASP A 507 -25.39 -7.24 -9.77
N ILE A 508 -26.56 -6.88 -10.35
CA ILE A 508 -27.50 -5.93 -9.71
C ILE A 508 -28.05 -6.53 -8.41
N LEU A 509 -28.43 -7.82 -8.43
CA LEU A 509 -28.84 -8.56 -7.22
C LEU A 509 -27.75 -8.52 -6.15
N ARG A 510 -26.52 -8.90 -6.51
CA ARG A 510 -25.37 -8.89 -5.59
C ARG A 510 -25.10 -7.49 -5.01
N LYS A 511 -25.19 -6.43 -5.82
CA LYS A 511 -25.04 -5.04 -5.34
C LYS A 511 -26.13 -4.67 -4.32
N SER A 512 -27.36 -5.12 -4.55
CA SER A 512 -28.49 -4.88 -3.65
C SER A 512 -28.27 -5.57 -2.31
N MET A 513 -27.79 -6.83 -2.32
CA MET A 513 -27.41 -7.57 -1.11
C MET A 513 -26.31 -6.85 -0.32
N GLY A 514 -25.30 -6.29 -1.00
CA GLY A 514 -24.22 -5.55 -0.36
C GLY A 514 -24.66 -4.23 0.32
N LYS A 515 -25.67 -3.54 -0.24
CA LYS A 515 -26.18 -2.27 0.31
C LYS A 515 -27.18 -2.43 1.46
N LYS A 516 -27.73 -3.63 1.67
CA LYS A 516 -28.73 -3.94 2.72
C LYS A 516 -29.96 -3.01 2.70
N ASP A 517 -30.37 -2.59 1.51
CA ASP A 517 -31.59 -1.80 1.31
C ASP A 517 -32.81 -2.73 1.40
N LYS A 518 -33.60 -2.58 2.48
CA LYS A 518 -34.71 -3.49 2.81
C LYS A 518 -35.76 -3.58 1.70
N GLU A 519 -36.10 -2.45 1.06
CA GLU A 519 -37.15 -2.41 0.04
C GLU A 519 -36.68 -3.10 -1.25
N LYS A 520 -35.46 -2.78 -1.69
CA LYS A 520 -34.89 -3.41 -2.89
C LYS A 520 -34.61 -4.89 -2.70
N MET A 521 -34.20 -5.30 -1.50
CA MET A 521 -34.00 -6.71 -1.17
C MET A 521 -35.30 -7.50 -1.22
N ALA A 522 -36.41 -6.96 -0.72
CA ALA A 522 -37.72 -7.60 -0.81
C ALA A 522 -38.17 -7.78 -2.28
N GLN A 523 -37.97 -6.76 -3.12
CA GLN A 523 -38.28 -6.85 -4.56
C GLN A 523 -37.43 -7.93 -5.25
N GLN A 524 -36.13 -7.96 -4.98
CA GLN A 524 -35.22 -8.95 -5.55
C GLN A 524 -35.53 -10.37 -5.06
N ARG A 525 -35.94 -10.53 -3.80
CA ARG A 525 -36.36 -11.81 -3.22
C ARG A 525 -37.56 -12.39 -3.95
N ASN A 526 -38.62 -11.60 -4.10
CA ASN A 526 -39.82 -12.04 -4.80
C ASN A 526 -39.50 -12.42 -6.25
N GLY A 527 -38.74 -11.58 -6.96
CA GLY A 527 -38.31 -11.86 -8.33
C GLY A 527 -37.49 -13.15 -8.46
N PHE A 528 -36.57 -13.42 -7.54
CA PHE A 528 -35.78 -14.64 -7.52
C PHE A 528 -36.64 -15.88 -7.29
N VAL A 529 -37.52 -15.85 -6.28
CA VAL A 529 -38.38 -17.00 -5.92
C VAL A 529 -39.36 -17.32 -7.04
N GLU A 530 -40.05 -16.32 -7.60
CA GLU A 530 -40.98 -16.52 -8.72
C GLU A 530 -40.31 -17.17 -9.93
N ARG A 531 -39.09 -16.73 -10.28
CA ARG A 531 -38.34 -17.32 -11.39
C ARG A 531 -37.85 -18.73 -11.07
N CYS A 532 -37.42 -19.01 -9.83
CA CYS A 532 -37.06 -20.36 -9.40
C CYS A 532 -38.25 -21.33 -9.49
N VAL A 533 -39.44 -20.89 -9.06
CA VAL A 533 -40.66 -21.69 -9.16
C VAL A 533 -41.03 -21.97 -10.62
N LYS A 534 -40.89 -20.98 -11.51
CA LYS A 534 -41.05 -21.18 -12.97
C LYS A 534 -40.06 -22.19 -13.55
N ASN A 535 -38.88 -22.31 -12.95
CA ASN A 535 -37.84 -23.28 -13.34
C ASN A 535 -37.98 -24.63 -12.63
N GLY A 536 -39.09 -24.88 -11.92
CA GLY A 536 -39.40 -26.18 -11.30
C GLY A 536 -38.75 -26.40 -9.93
N ILE A 537 -38.29 -25.33 -9.26
CA ILE A 537 -37.74 -25.40 -7.90
C ILE A 537 -38.85 -25.11 -6.89
N ASP A 538 -38.93 -25.92 -5.83
CA ASP A 538 -39.88 -25.70 -4.72
C ASP A 538 -39.70 -24.32 -4.07
N GLU A 539 -40.81 -23.63 -3.81
CA GLU A 539 -40.83 -22.26 -3.27
C GLU A 539 -40.06 -22.15 -1.95
N LYS A 540 -40.29 -23.07 -1.00
CA LYS A 540 -39.60 -23.05 0.30
C LYS A 540 -38.10 -23.25 0.15
N LYS A 541 -37.69 -24.13 -0.78
CA LYS A 541 -36.27 -24.30 -1.11
C LYS A 541 -35.69 -23.03 -1.72
N ALA A 542 -36.38 -22.38 -2.66
CA ALA A 542 -35.93 -21.14 -3.26
C ALA A 542 -35.76 -20.02 -2.22
N GLU A 543 -36.71 -19.88 -1.29
CA GLU A 543 -36.60 -18.94 -0.17
C GLU A 543 -35.39 -19.24 0.72
N SER A 544 -35.19 -20.51 1.10
CA SER A 544 -34.05 -20.92 1.95
C SER A 544 -32.69 -20.67 1.28
N ILE A 545 -32.61 -20.83 -0.05
CA ILE A 545 -31.39 -20.54 -0.82
C ILE A 545 -31.16 -19.03 -0.88
N PHE A 546 -32.21 -18.23 -1.03
CA PHE A 546 -32.09 -16.79 -1.01
C PHE A 546 -31.60 -16.28 0.36
N ASP A 547 -32.12 -16.83 1.46
CA ASP A 547 -31.64 -16.52 2.82
C ASP A 547 -30.16 -16.86 2.99
N LEU A 548 -29.74 -18.00 2.45
CA LEU A 548 -28.34 -18.41 2.46
C LEU A 548 -27.47 -17.44 1.65
N MET A 549 -27.93 -17.03 0.47
CA MET A 549 -27.24 -16.04 -0.36
C MET A 549 -27.15 -14.69 0.34
N GLU A 550 -28.22 -14.20 0.98
CA GLU A 550 -28.22 -12.93 1.71
C GLU A 550 -27.25 -12.96 2.89
N TYR A 551 -27.29 -14.05 3.68
CA TYR A 551 -26.39 -14.26 4.81
C TYR A 551 -24.92 -14.22 4.36
N PHE A 552 -24.58 -14.95 3.30
CA PHE A 552 -23.20 -15.01 2.82
C PHE A 552 -22.77 -13.82 1.97
N ALA A 553 -23.68 -13.13 1.26
CA ALA A 553 -23.37 -11.93 0.50
C ALA A 553 -22.87 -10.79 1.39
N GLY A 554 -23.24 -10.77 2.67
CA GLY A 554 -22.65 -9.87 3.68
C GLY A 554 -21.14 -10.06 3.87
N TYR A 555 -20.61 -11.24 3.53
CA TYR A 555 -19.20 -11.62 3.67
C TYR A 555 -18.52 -11.98 2.34
N GLY A 556 -19.31 -12.12 1.27
CA GLY A 556 -18.87 -12.59 -0.04
C GLY A 556 -17.74 -11.75 -0.63
N PHE A 557 -16.71 -12.42 -1.13
CA PHE A 557 -15.52 -11.77 -1.65
C PHE A 557 -15.46 -11.79 -3.18
N ASN A 558 -14.77 -10.83 -3.80
CA ASN A 558 -14.58 -10.82 -5.25
C ASN A 558 -13.48 -11.83 -5.62
N LYS A 559 -13.88 -12.89 -6.33
CA LYS A 559 -12.97 -13.98 -6.72
C LYS A 559 -11.86 -13.49 -7.64
N SER A 560 -12.14 -12.59 -8.58
CA SER A 560 -11.13 -12.04 -9.49
C SER A 560 -9.96 -11.37 -8.76
N HIS A 561 -10.27 -10.52 -7.77
CA HIS A 561 -9.27 -9.91 -6.91
C HIS A 561 -8.50 -10.95 -6.09
N SER A 562 -9.22 -11.90 -5.49
CA SER A 562 -8.62 -12.97 -4.68
C SER A 562 -7.66 -13.83 -5.50
N ALA A 563 -8.03 -14.20 -6.73
CA ALA A 563 -7.25 -15.04 -7.62
C ALA A 563 -5.96 -14.36 -8.06
N ALA A 564 -6.02 -13.08 -8.43
CA ALA A 564 -4.84 -12.33 -8.82
C ALA A 564 -3.84 -12.16 -7.67
N TYR A 565 -4.32 -11.91 -6.44
CA TYR A 565 -3.45 -11.77 -5.28
C TYR A 565 -2.92 -13.13 -4.79
N ALA A 566 -3.73 -14.19 -4.87
CA ALA A 566 -3.30 -15.57 -4.61
C ALA A 566 -2.20 -16.01 -5.58
N TYR A 567 -2.19 -15.52 -6.82
CA TYR A 567 -1.12 -15.80 -7.78
C TYR A 567 0.21 -15.17 -7.36
N ILE A 568 0.23 -13.93 -6.86
CA ILE A 568 1.44 -13.33 -6.28
C ILE A 568 1.89 -14.13 -5.05
N ALA A 569 0.95 -14.53 -4.19
CA ALA A 569 1.25 -15.37 -3.03
C ALA A 569 1.90 -16.70 -3.46
N TYR A 570 1.35 -17.35 -4.49
CA TYR A 570 1.90 -18.57 -5.05
C TYR A 570 3.30 -18.35 -5.68
N GLN A 571 3.50 -17.28 -6.45
CA GLN A 571 4.81 -16.93 -7.02
C GLN A 571 5.87 -16.72 -5.93
N THR A 572 5.53 -16.00 -4.85
CA THR A 572 6.45 -15.81 -3.72
C THR A 572 6.74 -17.12 -2.97
N ALA A 573 5.74 -17.98 -2.79
CA ALA A 573 5.93 -19.32 -2.21
C ALA A 573 6.79 -20.22 -3.11
N TYR A 574 6.61 -20.16 -4.43
CA TYR A 574 7.42 -20.89 -5.40
C TYR A 574 8.89 -20.46 -5.35
N LEU A 575 9.15 -19.14 -5.38
CA LEU A 575 10.50 -18.59 -5.25
C LEU A 575 11.15 -18.98 -3.91
N LYS A 576 10.39 -18.97 -2.82
CA LYS A 576 10.88 -19.42 -1.51
C LYS A 576 11.21 -20.91 -1.48
N THR A 577 10.44 -21.73 -2.17
CA THR A 577 10.60 -23.20 -2.18
C THR A 577 11.82 -23.61 -3.00
N HIS A 578 11.93 -23.12 -4.24
CA HIS A 578 12.96 -23.57 -5.19
C HIS A 578 14.22 -22.71 -5.17
N TYR A 579 14.10 -21.43 -4.83
CA TYR A 579 15.19 -20.45 -4.85
C TYR A 579 15.33 -19.67 -3.52
N PRO A 580 15.33 -20.35 -2.36
CA PRO A 580 15.22 -19.71 -1.05
C PRO A 580 16.29 -18.65 -0.79
N ALA A 581 17.55 -18.91 -1.15
CA ALA A 581 18.64 -17.96 -0.92
C ALA A 581 18.47 -16.63 -1.69
N TYR A 582 18.02 -16.69 -2.95
CA TYR A 582 17.80 -15.48 -3.75
C TYR A 582 16.54 -14.73 -3.31
N PHE A 583 15.48 -15.46 -3.00
CA PHE A 583 14.23 -14.87 -2.51
C PHE A 583 14.40 -14.18 -1.16
N MET A 584 15.06 -14.85 -0.21
CA MET A 584 15.34 -14.25 1.10
C MET A 584 16.30 -13.06 1.00
N CYS A 585 17.29 -13.11 0.11
CA CYS A 585 18.16 -11.97 -0.17
C CYS A 585 17.37 -10.76 -0.70
N ALA A 586 16.35 -11.00 -1.53
CA ALA A 586 15.46 -9.97 -2.05
C ALA A 586 14.58 -9.36 -0.95
N LEU A 587 14.01 -10.19 -0.09
CA LEU A 587 13.21 -9.75 1.06
C LEU A 587 14.03 -8.89 2.04
N LEU A 588 15.23 -9.34 2.39
CA LEU A 588 16.15 -8.61 3.27
C LEU A 588 16.54 -7.25 2.67
N THR A 589 16.79 -7.22 1.36
CA THR A 589 17.10 -5.97 0.64
C THR A 589 15.92 -5.01 0.67
N SER A 590 14.70 -5.50 0.40
CA SER A 590 13.51 -4.65 0.33
C SER A 590 13.10 -4.07 1.68
N GLU A 591 13.40 -4.76 2.78
CA GLU A 591 13.12 -4.32 4.14
C GLU A 591 14.38 -3.87 4.89
N ALA A 592 15.48 -3.54 4.20
CA ALA A 592 16.76 -3.16 4.82
C ALA A 592 16.65 -2.02 5.85
N ASN A 593 15.69 -1.11 5.66
CA ASN A 593 15.43 0.02 6.56
C ASN A 593 14.52 -0.32 7.75
N ASN A 594 14.00 -1.55 7.84
CA ASN A 594 13.11 -2.02 8.91
C ASN A 594 13.79 -3.12 9.72
N THR A 595 14.46 -2.73 10.80
CA THR A 595 15.25 -3.63 11.65
C THR A 595 14.45 -4.81 12.20
N ASP A 596 13.18 -4.59 12.54
CA ASP A 596 12.34 -5.63 13.13
C ASP A 596 12.00 -6.72 12.09
N LYS A 597 11.71 -6.32 10.85
CA LYS A 597 11.49 -7.28 9.76
C LYS A 597 12.76 -7.99 9.32
N VAL A 598 13.89 -7.28 9.26
CA VAL A 598 15.19 -7.89 8.97
C VAL A 598 15.52 -8.99 9.97
N ALA A 599 15.23 -8.77 11.26
CA ALA A 599 15.40 -9.80 12.29
C ALA A 599 14.57 -11.05 12.00
N ILE A 600 13.27 -10.88 11.75
CA ILE A 600 12.36 -11.99 11.43
C ILE A 600 12.85 -12.79 10.21
N TYR A 601 13.31 -12.11 9.16
CA TYR A 601 13.78 -12.78 7.95
C TYR A 601 15.15 -13.46 8.11
N ILE A 602 16.02 -12.94 8.97
CA ILE A 602 17.28 -13.60 9.33
C ILE A 602 17.00 -14.88 10.11
N ASP A 603 16.06 -14.86 11.05
CA ASP A 603 15.65 -16.07 11.76
C ASP A 603 15.05 -17.10 10.79
N GLU A 604 14.26 -16.67 9.81
CA GLU A 604 13.76 -17.55 8.76
C GLU A 604 14.89 -18.10 7.86
N CYS A 605 15.92 -17.30 7.55
CA CYS A 605 17.10 -17.79 6.84
C CYS A 605 17.82 -18.88 7.64
N ASN A 606 17.97 -18.69 8.95
CA ASN A 606 18.57 -19.70 9.83
C ASN A 606 17.74 -21.00 9.83
N ARG A 607 16.41 -20.91 9.88
CA ARG A 607 15.50 -22.08 9.75
C ARG A 607 15.64 -22.80 8.41
N LEU A 608 15.84 -22.04 7.33
CA LEU A 608 16.09 -22.57 5.98
C LEU A 608 17.55 -23.04 5.78
N ASN A 609 18.40 -22.98 6.80
CA ASN A 609 19.82 -23.32 6.75
C ASN A 609 20.62 -22.48 5.73
N ILE A 610 20.28 -21.20 5.59
CA ILE A 610 20.96 -20.22 4.75
C ILE A 610 21.87 -19.36 5.65
N PRO A 611 23.21 -19.49 5.56
CA PRO A 611 24.12 -18.72 6.40
C PRO A 611 24.02 -17.22 6.10
N ILE A 612 23.85 -16.40 7.13
CA ILE A 612 23.96 -14.95 7.06
C ILE A 612 25.36 -14.54 7.49
N LEU A 613 26.11 -13.93 6.59
CA LEU A 613 27.46 -13.46 6.83
C LEU A 613 27.45 -11.99 7.27
N PRO A 614 28.29 -11.59 8.25
CA PRO A 614 28.37 -10.20 8.70
C PRO A 614 28.77 -9.26 7.57
N PRO A 615 28.45 -7.96 7.67
CA PRO A 615 28.90 -6.99 6.68
C PRO A 615 30.44 -6.94 6.65
N ASP A 616 30.98 -6.62 5.49
CA ASP A 616 32.40 -6.61 5.18
C ASP A 616 32.68 -5.47 4.19
N ILE A 617 33.63 -4.60 4.50
CA ILE A 617 33.90 -3.40 3.69
C ILE A 617 34.39 -3.73 2.27
N ASN A 618 35.06 -4.87 2.09
CA ASN A 618 35.64 -5.32 0.83
C ASN A 618 34.68 -6.21 0.01
N GLU A 619 33.77 -6.95 0.65
CA GLU A 619 32.84 -7.85 -0.04
C GLU A 619 31.40 -7.33 -0.14
N SER A 620 30.93 -6.51 0.80
CA SER A 620 29.50 -6.11 0.86
C SER A 620 29.15 -5.00 -0.12
N TYR A 621 27.96 -5.04 -0.68
CA TYR A 621 27.44 -3.97 -1.55
C TYR A 621 26.37 -3.18 -0.82
N THR A 622 25.70 -2.25 -1.52
CA THR A 622 24.56 -1.50 -0.97
C THR A 622 23.50 -2.45 -0.44
N ASN A 623 23.05 -3.38 -1.28
CA ASN A 623 22.04 -4.37 -0.96
C ASN A 623 22.66 -5.65 -0.40
N PHE A 624 21.82 -6.52 0.20
CA PHE A 624 22.25 -7.88 0.52
C PHE A 624 22.66 -8.61 -0.76
N THR A 625 23.66 -9.48 -0.67
CA THR A 625 24.16 -10.22 -1.82
C THR A 625 24.27 -11.71 -1.54
N VAL A 626 23.91 -12.53 -2.54
CA VAL A 626 24.15 -13.97 -2.47
C VAL A 626 25.59 -14.26 -2.87
N VAL A 627 26.30 -14.99 -2.00
CA VAL A 627 27.70 -15.41 -2.18
C VAL A 627 27.83 -16.91 -1.97
N SER A 628 28.86 -17.52 -2.53
CA SER A 628 29.19 -18.92 -2.25
C SER A 628 29.85 -19.03 -0.88
N HIS A 629 29.38 -19.93 -0.02
CA HIS A 629 29.97 -20.14 1.29
C HIS A 629 31.30 -20.91 1.15
N LYS A 630 32.39 -20.42 1.76
CA LYS A 630 33.75 -20.97 1.54
C LYS A 630 33.91 -22.41 2.04
N ASP A 631 33.15 -22.81 3.07
CA ASP A 631 33.30 -24.13 3.74
C ASP A 631 32.19 -25.15 3.40
N SER A 632 31.21 -24.76 2.60
CA SER A 632 30.13 -25.64 2.16
C SER A 632 29.69 -25.11 0.81
N ASN A 633 29.56 -25.92 -0.24
CA ASN A 633 29.02 -25.52 -1.57
C ASN A 633 27.56 -24.97 -1.54
N LYS A 634 27.08 -24.48 -0.39
CA LYS A 634 25.82 -23.81 -0.15
C LYS A 634 25.94 -22.31 -0.44
N LYS A 635 24.82 -21.72 -0.85
CA LYS A 635 24.66 -20.26 -0.99
C LYS A 635 24.54 -19.64 0.41
N ALA A 636 25.18 -18.51 0.62
CA ALA A 636 25.08 -17.68 1.81
C ALA A 636 24.69 -16.25 1.44
N ILE A 637 24.16 -15.48 2.38
CA ILE A 637 23.76 -14.09 2.17
C ILE A 637 24.71 -13.19 2.94
N ARG A 638 25.39 -12.27 2.25
CA ARG A 638 26.23 -11.23 2.85
C ARG A 638 25.36 -10.01 3.17
N PHE A 639 25.55 -9.47 4.37
CA PHE A 639 24.82 -8.30 4.85
C PHE A 639 25.04 -7.06 3.97
N GLY A 640 23.96 -6.35 3.60
CA GLY A 640 24.04 -5.12 2.83
C GLY A 640 24.47 -3.92 3.69
N LEU A 641 25.25 -3.00 3.12
CA LEU A 641 25.69 -1.79 3.83
C LEU A 641 24.53 -0.82 4.15
N SER A 642 23.44 -0.86 3.37
CA SER A 642 22.26 -0.01 3.58
C SER A 642 21.46 -0.38 4.82
N ALA A 643 21.56 -1.63 5.28
CA ALA A 643 20.87 -2.09 6.49
C ALA A 643 21.59 -1.69 7.79
N ILE A 644 22.72 -0.99 7.71
CA ILE A 644 23.49 -0.53 8.87
C ILE A 644 22.98 0.85 9.31
N LYS A 645 22.50 0.95 10.55
CA LYS A 645 22.00 2.20 11.11
C LYS A 645 23.09 3.29 11.08
N ASN A 646 22.67 4.51 10.70
CA ASN A 646 23.52 5.71 10.52
C ASN A 646 24.44 5.69 9.29
N VAL A 647 24.36 4.70 8.40
CA VAL A 647 25.12 4.66 7.15
C VAL A 647 24.21 5.10 5.99
N GLY A 648 24.43 6.30 5.46
CA GLY A 648 23.62 6.85 4.38
C GLY A 648 24.08 6.37 2.98
N GLU A 649 23.16 6.39 2.01
CA GLU A 649 23.39 5.94 0.63
C GLU A 649 24.59 6.61 -0.04
N ALA A 650 24.71 7.95 0.07
CA ALA A 650 25.84 8.70 -0.48
C ALA A 650 27.20 8.28 0.10
N ALA A 651 27.24 7.80 1.35
CA ALA A 651 28.46 7.27 1.95
C ALA A 651 28.79 5.88 1.37
N ILE A 652 27.78 5.03 1.20
CA ILE A 652 27.92 3.68 0.62
C ILE A 652 28.40 3.76 -0.82
N GLU A 653 27.80 4.61 -1.64
CA GLU A 653 28.22 4.85 -3.03
C GLU A 653 29.69 5.26 -3.09
N SER A 654 30.09 6.21 -2.24
CA SER A 654 31.47 6.68 -2.18
C SER A 654 32.45 5.56 -1.79
N ILE A 655 32.07 4.67 -0.88
CA ILE A 655 32.89 3.54 -0.44
C ILE A 655 33.04 2.52 -1.58
N ILE A 656 31.93 2.16 -2.23
CA ILE A 656 31.91 1.15 -3.30
C ILE A 656 32.66 1.67 -4.54
N GLU A 657 32.50 2.95 -4.89
CA GLU A 657 33.22 3.57 -5.99
C GLU A 657 34.73 3.57 -5.75
N GLU A 658 35.16 3.95 -4.55
CA GLU A 658 36.58 3.97 -4.19
C GLU A 658 37.17 2.55 -4.14
N ARG A 659 36.39 1.56 -3.69
CA ARG A 659 36.77 0.14 -3.70
C ARG A 659 37.06 -0.40 -5.10
N LYS A 660 36.49 0.18 -6.17
CA LYS A 660 36.80 -0.24 -7.56
C LYS A 660 38.27 -0.06 -7.92
N LYS A 661 39.00 0.82 -7.23
CA LYS A 661 40.45 1.03 -7.41
C LYS A 661 41.32 -0.04 -6.73
N GLY A 662 40.72 -0.91 -5.92
CA GLY A 662 41.38 -1.98 -5.19
C GLY A 662 40.81 -2.14 -3.77
N SER A 663 40.91 -3.36 -3.21
CA SER A 663 40.49 -3.66 -1.84
C SER A 663 41.20 -2.76 -0.81
N PHE A 664 40.50 -2.41 0.25
CA PHE A 664 41.07 -1.71 1.40
C PHE A 664 41.97 -2.66 2.17
N LYS A 665 43.17 -2.20 2.55
CA LYS A 665 44.16 -3.01 3.26
C LYS A 665 44.03 -2.95 4.77
N ASP A 666 43.73 -1.76 5.29
CA ASP A 666 43.53 -1.50 6.71
C ASP A 666 42.64 -0.26 6.92
N LEU A 667 42.37 0.10 8.19
CA LEU A 667 41.55 1.25 8.54
C LEU A 667 42.17 2.59 8.09
N SER A 668 43.50 2.71 8.08
CA SER A 668 44.19 3.93 7.67
C SER A 668 44.09 4.15 6.16
N ASP A 669 44.27 3.09 5.37
CA ASP A 669 44.05 3.09 3.92
C ASP A 669 42.61 3.48 3.58
N PHE A 670 41.63 2.93 4.31
CA PHE A 670 40.23 3.32 4.17
C PHE A 670 40.01 4.81 4.45
N LEU A 671 40.48 5.32 5.60
CA LEU A 671 40.28 6.73 6.00
C LEU A 671 40.98 7.74 5.07
N ASN A 672 42.09 7.35 4.44
CA ASN A 672 42.83 8.19 3.50
C ASN A 672 42.18 8.23 2.10
N ARG A 673 41.48 7.17 1.71
CA ARG A 673 40.89 7.03 0.37
C ARG A 673 39.45 7.56 0.28
N VAL A 674 38.65 7.38 1.34
CA VAL A 674 37.23 7.75 1.31
C VAL A 674 37.00 9.25 1.48
N ASN A 675 35.93 9.75 0.87
CA ASN A 675 35.55 11.16 1.00
C ASN A 675 34.98 11.44 2.40
N GLN A 676 35.78 12.09 3.25
CA GLN A 676 35.43 12.38 4.64
C GLN A 676 34.21 13.31 4.83
N ARG A 677 33.80 14.06 3.79
CA ARG A 677 32.55 14.84 3.83
C ARG A 677 31.31 13.96 3.75
N LYS A 678 31.38 12.88 2.95
CA LYS A 678 30.30 11.91 2.77
C LYS A 678 30.35 10.83 3.86
N VAL A 679 31.55 10.36 4.19
CA VAL A 679 31.80 9.34 5.21
C VAL A 679 32.28 10.03 6.49
N ASN A 680 31.32 10.57 7.27
CA ASN A 680 31.64 11.26 8.51
C ASN A 680 32.05 10.28 9.64
N LYS A 681 32.55 10.82 10.75
CA LYS A 681 32.99 10.01 11.91
C LYS A 681 31.90 9.04 12.41
N LYS A 682 30.63 9.46 12.42
CA LYS A 682 29.51 8.62 12.88
C LYS A 682 29.27 7.42 11.97
N VAL A 683 29.45 7.59 10.65
CA VAL A 683 29.39 6.50 9.67
C VAL A 683 30.50 5.48 9.96
N VAL A 684 31.75 5.94 10.12
CA VAL A 684 32.89 5.03 10.37
C VAL A 684 32.74 4.29 11.70
N GLU A 685 32.31 4.96 12.76
CA GLU A 685 32.00 4.32 14.05
C GLU A 685 30.94 3.21 13.89
N SER A 686 29.92 3.47 13.08
CA SER A 686 28.84 2.50 12.83
C SER A 686 29.36 1.30 12.03
N LEU A 687 30.19 1.52 11.00
CA LEU A 687 30.81 0.46 10.19
C LEU A 687 31.77 -0.43 11.01
N ILE A 688 32.53 0.14 11.95
CA ILE A 688 33.39 -0.63 12.85
C ILE A 688 32.54 -1.47 13.78
N LYS A 689 31.56 -0.85 14.43
CA LYS A 689 30.69 -1.53 15.40
C LYS A 689 29.82 -2.60 14.76
N SER A 690 29.48 -2.49 13.48
CA SER A 690 28.74 -3.51 12.72
C SER A 690 29.60 -4.68 12.23
N GLY A 691 30.93 -4.61 12.36
CA GLY A 691 31.85 -5.67 11.95
C GLY A 691 32.39 -5.57 10.53
N CYS A 692 32.17 -4.47 9.81
CA CYS A 692 32.68 -4.29 8.44
C CYS A 692 34.20 -4.38 8.32
N PHE A 693 34.91 -4.16 9.43
CA PHE A 693 36.36 -4.15 9.52
C PHE A 693 36.93 -5.37 10.27
N ASP A 694 36.10 -6.35 10.64
CA ASP A 694 36.54 -7.55 11.38
C ASP A 694 37.53 -8.41 10.58
N PHE A 695 37.59 -8.22 9.25
CA PHE A 695 38.63 -8.79 8.39
C PHE A 695 40.03 -8.24 8.69
N PHE A 696 40.15 -6.98 9.11
CA PHE A 696 41.44 -6.36 9.46
C PHE A 696 41.83 -6.65 10.91
N ASP A 697 40.90 -6.43 11.84
CA ASP A 697 41.12 -6.63 13.27
C ASP A 697 39.77 -6.90 13.95
N LYS A 698 39.65 -8.05 14.62
CA LYS A 698 38.42 -8.41 15.35
C LYS A 698 38.22 -7.56 16.61
N ASN A 699 39.22 -6.79 17.03
CA ASN A 699 39.12 -5.91 18.18
C ASN A 699 38.50 -4.54 17.81
N ARG A 700 37.17 -4.50 17.71
CA ARG A 700 36.39 -3.29 17.36
C ARG A 700 36.68 -2.07 18.26
N ASN A 701 36.84 -2.25 19.57
CA ASN A 701 37.19 -1.19 20.53
C ASN A 701 38.57 -0.58 20.24
N GLN A 702 39.54 -1.39 19.80
CA GLN A 702 40.85 -0.89 19.37
C GLN A 702 40.76 -0.06 18.07
N LEU A 703 39.91 -0.48 17.12
CA LEU A 703 39.63 0.31 15.91
C LEU A 703 38.93 1.64 16.24
N LEU A 704 37.99 1.65 17.20
CA LEU A 704 37.34 2.87 17.68
C LEU A 704 38.32 3.82 18.41
N ALA A 705 39.26 3.27 19.19
CA ALA A 705 40.30 4.06 19.86
C ALA A 705 41.24 4.75 18.85
N LYS A 706 41.57 4.06 17.73
CA LYS A 706 42.35 4.65 16.63
C LYS A 706 41.65 5.84 15.96
N LEU A 707 40.31 5.87 15.94
CA LEU A 707 39.51 6.99 15.43
C LEU A 707 39.46 8.21 16.36
N THR A 708 39.69 8.01 17.66
CA THR A 708 39.65 9.09 18.66
C THR A 708 41.00 9.81 18.81
N ASN A 709 42.11 9.16 18.46
CA ASN A 709 43.47 9.72 18.49
C ASN A 709 44.15 9.74 17.10
N PRO A 710 43.75 10.64 16.18
CA PRO A 710 44.39 10.77 14.87
C PRO A 710 45.81 11.41 14.90
N LYS A 711 46.29 11.88 16.07
CA LYS A 711 47.61 12.51 16.23
C LYS A 711 48.58 11.60 16.99
N LYS A 712 49.22 10.65 16.29
CA LYS A 712 50.56 10.13 16.64
C LYS A 712 51.24 9.38 15.49
N THR A 713 51.00 9.81 14.25
CA THR A 713 51.71 9.33 13.06
C THR A 713 52.08 10.50 12.14
N SER A 714 52.67 11.54 12.73
CA SER A 714 53.60 12.42 12.02
C SER A 714 54.98 12.11 12.58
N LEU A 715 55.89 11.66 11.71
CA LEU A 715 57.32 11.57 11.98
C LEU A 715 57.79 12.85 12.68
N ASP A 716 58.13 12.76 13.96
CA ASP A 716 58.97 13.75 14.61
C ASP A 716 60.40 13.22 14.50
N LEU A 717 61.13 13.80 13.55
CA LEU A 717 62.51 13.44 13.20
C LEU A 717 63.50 14.05 14.20
N PHE A 718 63.17 14.22 15.49
CA PHE A 718 64.14 14.66 16.51
C PHE A 718 63.72 14.20 17.93
N GLY A 719 64.40 13.16 18.42
CA GLY A 719 64.93 13.16 19.78
C GLY A 719 64.04 12.73 20.96
N THR A 720 64.51 11.64 21.59
CA THR A 720 64.45 11.27 23.01
C THR A 720 63.29 10.40 23.51
N ASP A 721 63.73 9.33 24.17
CA ASP A 721 62.97 8.26 24.81
C ASP A 721 61.78 8.78 25.61
N ASN A 722 60.60 8.34 25.20
CA ASN A 722 59.49 8.19 26.11
C ASN A 722 58.90 6.80 25.87
N THR A 723 59.10 5.93 26.86
CA THR A 723 58.39 4.68 27.07
C THR A 723 56.96 4.80 26.57
N LEU A 724 56.65 4.06 25.50
CA LEU A 724 55.30 3.81 25.03
C LEU A 724 54.48 3.28 26.21
N SER A 725 53.68 4.14 26.83
CA SER A 725 52.52 3.67 27.56
C SER A 725 51.58 3.08 26.51
N LEU A 726 51.65 1.75 26.36
CA LEU A 726 50.57 0.97 25.78
C LEU A 726 49.31 1.38 26.54
N GLN A 727 48.45 2.18 25.89
CA GLN A 727 47.07 2.26 26.35
C GLN A 727 46.57 0.82 26.46
N PRO A 728 45.89 0.45 27.56
CA PRO A 728 45.46 -0.93 27.75
C PRO A 728 44.74 -1.36 26.47
N GLN A 729 45.17 -2.48 25.89
CA GLN A 729 44.44 -3.10 24.79
C GLN A 729 43.02 -3.32 25.31
N THR A 730 42.10 -2.43 24.97
CA THR A 730 40.68 -2.59 25.28
C THR A 730 40.22 -3.71 24.38
N THR A 731 40.29 -4.94 24.87
CA THR A 731 39.76 -6.11 24.19
C THR A 731 38.26 -5.94 24.11
N THR A 732 37.69 -6.05 22.91
CA THR A 732 36.24 -6.03 22.75
C THR A 732 35.66 -7.31 23.31
N THR A 733 34.80 -7.21 24.31
CA THR A 733 34.13 -8.38 24.88
C THR A 733 33.01 -8.88 23.96
N GLN A 734 32.65 -10.16 24.06
CA GLN A 734 31.56 -10.73 23.25
C GLN A 734 30.21 -10.04 23.52
N GLU A 735 29.98 -9.59 24.77
CA GLU A 735 28.76 -8.87 25.14
C GLU A 735 28.67 -7.51 24.46
N GLU A 736 29.78 -6.77 24.39
CA GLU A 736 29.86 -5.52 23.65
C GLU A 736 29.65 -5.71 22.16
N ILE A 737 30.23 -6.76 21.55
CA ILE A 737 29.99 -7.12 20.15
C ILE A 737 28.49 -7.33 19.90
N THR A 738 27.83 -8.15 20.73
CA THR A 738 26.39 -8.41 20.58
C THR A 738 25.55 -7.16 20.80
N LYS A 739 25.93 -6.27 21.72
CA LYS A 739 25.25 -5.00 21.93
C LYS A 739 25.39 -4.08 20.71
N TYR A 740 26.60 -3.96 20.17
CA TYR A 740 26.86 -3.17 18.95
C TYR A 740 26.09 -3.68 17.74
N GLU A 741 26.04 -5.00 17.54
CA GLU A 741 25.28 -5.62 16.46
C GLU A 741 23.78 -5.37 16.64
N LYS A 742 23.21 -5.56 17.84
CA LYS A 742 21.80 -5.26 18.10
C LYS A 742 21.47 -3.79 17.85
N ASP A 743 22.32 -2.87 18.31
CA ASP A 743 22.05 -1.43 18.21
C ASP A 743 22.12 -0.90 16.77
N LEU A 744 22.93 -1.51 15.91
CA LEU A 744 23.21 -1.01 14.56
C LEU A 744 22.66 -1.87 13.43
N LEU A 745 22.58 -3.18 13.63
CA LEU A 745 22.05 -4.15 12.66
C LEU A 745 20.65 -4.62 13.04
N GLY A 746 20.21 -4.37 14.27
CA GLY A 746 18.92 -4.85 14.80
C GLY A 746 18.95 -6.32 15.23
N VAL A 747 20.02 -7.04 14.91
CA VAL A 747 20.14 -8.50 15.07
C VAL A 747 21.49 -8.90 15.66
N PHE A 748 21.55 -10.10 16.22
CA PHE A 748 22.80 -10.73 16.62
C PHE A 748 23.28 -11.63 15.49
N ILE A 749 24.39 -11.29 14.84
CA ILE A 749 24.94 -12.09 13.72
C ILE A 749 26.00 -13.05 14.24
N SER A 750 26.89 -12.58 15.10
CA SER A 750 28.07 -13.35 15.50
C SER A 750 27.84 -14.28 16.70
N TYR A 751 26.84 -14.00 17.57
CA TYR A 751 26.54 -14.86 18.71
C TYR A 751 25.14 -14.61 19.30
N ASN A 752 24.34 -15.66 19.52
CA ASN A 752 23.06 -15.56 20.23
C ASN A 752 23.30 -15.48 21.77
N PRO A 753 22.94 -14.38 22.45
CA PRO A 753 23.16 -14.22 23.90
C PRO A 753 22.51 -15.32 24.75
N LEU A 754 21.40 -15.90 24.30
CA LEU A 754 20.68 -16.97 24.99
C LEU A 754 21.41 -18.31 24.95
N LYS A 755 22.40 -18.46 24.07
CA LYS A 755 23.25 -19.66 24.01
C LYS A 755 24.04 -19.88 25.30
N LYS A 756 24.31 -18.82 26.07
CA LYS A 756 24.88 -18.93 27.44
C LYS A 756 23.97 -19.67 28.42
N TYR A 757 22.67 -19.69 28.17
CA TYR A 757 21.65 -20.32 28.99
C TYR A 757 21.06 -21.58 28.34
N GLU A 758 21.66 -22.09 27.27
CA GLU A 758 21.15 -23.23 26.48
C GLU A 758 20.89 -24.47 27.36
N ASN A 759 21.76 -24.72 28.35
CA ASN A 759 21.60 -25.82 29.31
C ASN A 759 20.39 -25.64 30.24
N ILE A 760 20.06 -24.39 30.60
CA ILE A 760 18.89 -24.07 31.45
C ILE A 760 17.61 -24.11 30.61
N ILE A 761 17.65 -23.60 29.38
CA ILE A 761 16.51 -23.62 28.45
C ILE A 761 16.13 -25.06 28.09
N LYS A 762 17.12 -25.92 27.80
CA LYS A 762 16.91 -27.37 27.59
C LYS A 762 16.34 -28.08 28.83
N SER A 763 16.66 -27.60 30.03
CA SER A 763 16.09 -28.15 31.27
C SER A 763 14.64 -27.72 31.56
N LEU A 764 14.16 -26.67 30.88
CA LEU A 764 12.81 -26.12 31.06
C LEU A 764 11.81 -26.59 29.98
N ASP A 765 12.24 -27.45 29.05
CA ASP A 765 11.44 -27.98 27.92
C ASP A 765 10.75 -26.88 27.07
N ILE A 766 11.37 -25.70 27.02
CA ILE A 766 10.93 -24.58 26.20
C ILE A 766 11.62 -24.72 24.85
N ASN A 767 10.86 -25.09 23.82
CA ASN A 767 11.33 -25.02 22.43
C ASN A 767 11.55 -23.55 22.05
N TYR A 768 12.82 -23.13 22.04
CA TYR A 768 13.26 -21.85 21.50
C TYR A 768 14.01 -22.11 20.19
N THR A 769 13.31 -21.93 19.07
CA THR A 769 13.92 -21.83 17.74
C THR A 769 13.65 -20.47 17.16
#